data_AF-A0A2S2N898-F1
#
_entry.id   AF-A0A2S2N898-F1
#
_cell.length_a   1.000
_cell.length_b   1.000
_cell.length_c   1.000
_cell.angle_alpha   90.00
_cell.angle_beta   90.00
_cell.angle_gamma   90.00
#
_symmetry.space_group_name_H-M   'P 1'
#
loop_
_entity.id
_entity.type
_entity.pdbx_description
1 polymer ?
#
loop_
_entity_poly.entity_id
_entity_poly.type
_entity_poly.pdbx_seq_one_letter_code
_entity_poly.pdbx_strand_id
1 'polypeptide(L)'
;MYFEIFNMLEDVHSLSDNQIAIDSINDGRESNQDFNKLVNELDVNAAERAEELQTEESSNNQKYYNNSSHGNEFEELIFMSSLSTWDNDPAILSKISRFTPEMIDLVLKWGPCQPKSNELPNGKFPKEANRCFHESWYYRKLSDGTEHRDWLTYSPSLNKMYCLYCILFGRHAQKAWVTDGFRQFQNGTIALIAHETTSVHVEASLRVKLRESCMPILPIMVEERKKQVAFNREIVRQLVEIIKYLGYHSLSFRGHREQWSNIIKGNFKDLVVLLSTHSPEISLHISNLQLKGRKELSFISWNQQNLLISAISEEICTIIKSEIKLARFFSISIDTTFDVSRKEQVTFILRYINEFGIVCERLIGMKESAYTTGQALFTLFSEVMESNDLDWKKYLVGQSYDGAASMQGKYNGLQTKVREINPQAVFIWCHAHRLDLIITSAVGSCSTAVNLFGNLEKLFVFISCSKRRNSIYREKQTLRYPNSRIRSIKKVETTRWMSQAFALDTVLKTLESILDTLEDVKNVEGQVDYRVGAECNGLIQYLESFIFLLTANVFKKIFDYVEPVSRALQAHNIDILTAIDFLKKSEKNIFNLRCDTIFQDFYDTAKTTAQDLNFEIELNLPTKRQRRVPRQSGETNSDDPINDPVVSYKVNTYFVIIDKVLTELKKRFQDNTIDIAKDLALISPKLIYAMRKELSIPSDAFSSICENYKRFLNKDDILREYIQFIKSNIEITVSEKLPDFLHTTNSSFEEESSCDESNQDENETDNDLTTNTIQYSGSLLIMYKFFSLKGLKSIFPNLYQVIQIGVTLPISSASTERSFSKLKIVKTRLRSTMTQNRLEDLLIISCESDISVQTENVVNNFAKRSSVLSKALSL
;
A
#
# COMPACT_ATOMS: atom_id res chain seq x y z
N MET A 1 -44.38 -26.66 9.31
CA MET A 1 -45.48 -26.99 8.37
C MET A 1 -45.18 -26.75 6.88
N TYR A 2 -44.00 -26.20 6.51
CA TYR A 2 -43.50 -26.17 5.12
C TYR A 2 -42.38 -27.20 4.84
N PHE A 3 -42.02 -28.02 5.83
CA PHE A 3 -40.94 -29.00 5.75
C PHE A 3 -41.43 -30.43 5.43
N GLU A 4 -42.75 -30.66 5.37
CA GLU A 4 -43.34 -31.99 5.10
C GLU A 4 -43.91 -32.13 3.68
N ILE A 5 -44.02 -31.04 2.91
CA ILE A 5 -44.55 -31.09 1.53
C ILE A 5 -43.44 -31.25 0.49
N PHE A 6 -42.18 -30.93 0.84
CA PHE A 6 -41.05 -31.06 -0.09
C PHE A 6 -40.59 -32.52 -0.29
N ASN A 7 -40.92 -33.43 0.63
CA ASN A 7 -40.53 -34.84 0.57
C ASN A 7 -41.51 -35.74 -0.22
N MET A 8 -42.55 -35.20 -0.85
CA MET A 8 -43.52 -35.99 -1.65
C MET A 8 -43.34 -35.87 -3.18
N LEU A 9 -42.30 -35.20 -3.67
CA LEU A 9 -42.06 -35.00 -5.12
C LEU A 9 -40.75 -35.61 -5.65
N GLU A 10 -40.02 -36.39 -4.85
CA GLU A 10 -38.80 -37.09 -5.29
C GLU A 10 -38.99 -38.59 -5.63
N ASP A 11 -40.21 -39.12 -5.61
CA ASP A 11 -40.49 -40.57 -5.81
C ASP A 11 -41.02 -40.96 -7.20
N VAL A 12 -40.84 -40.13 -8.23
CA VAL A 12 -41.19 -40.51 -9.61
C VAL A 12 -40.05 -40.15 -10.54
N HIS A 13 -39.00 -40.97 -10.56
CA HIS A 13 -38.23 -41.39 -11.76
C HIS A 13 -37.02 -42.24 -11.35
N SER A 14 -37.28 -43.44 -10.84
CA SER A 14 -36.36 -44.57 -10.98
C SER A 14 -37.16 -45.73 -11.57
N LEU A 15 -36.85 -46.11 -12.81
CA LEU A 15 -37.11 -47.41 -13.46
C LEU A 15 -36.76 -47.29 -14.96
N SER A 16 -35.48 -47.43 -15.28
CA SER A 16 -35.02 -48.40 -16.29
C SER A 16 -33.49 -48.43 -16.30
N ASP A 17 -32.96 -49.43 -15.60
CA ASP A 17 -31.63 -49.95 -15.85
C ASP A 17 -31.56 -50.49 -17.28
N ASN A 18 -30.49 -50.16 -18.00
CA ASN A 18 -29.81 -51.16 -18.81
C ASN A 18 -28.34 -50.79 -18.96
N GLN A 19 -27.53 -51.70 -18.43
CA GLN A 19 -26.10 -51.63 -18.31
C GLN A 19 -25.49 -52.42 -19.47
N ILE A 20 -24.69 -51.77 -20.30
CA ILE A 20 -23.69 -52.45 -21.14
C ILE A 20 -22.37 -51.68 -21.02
N ALA A 21 -21.41 -52.33 -20.39
CA ALA A 21 -20.01 -51.93 -20.34
C ALA A 21 -19.29 -52.43 -21.60
N ILE A 22 -18.45 -51.60 -22.22
CA ILE A 22 -17.27 -52.04 -22.98
C ILE A 22 -16.15 -51.00 -22.77
N ASP A 23 -15.04 -51.49 -22.22
CA ASP A 23 -13.76 -50.80 -22.09
C ASP A 23 -12.97 -50.77 -23.41
N SER A 24 -12.13 -49.73 -23.52
CA SER A 24 -10.86 -49.65 -24.27
C SER A 24 -10.86 -49.64 -25.81
N ILE A 25 -10.32 -48.55 -26.39
CA ILE A 25 -9.21 -48.53 -27.38
C ILE A 25 -8.73 -47.07 -27.52
N ASN A 26 -7.46 -46.83 -27.19
CA ASN A 26 -6.64 -45.74 -27.72
C ASN A 26 -6.25 -46.12 -29.16
N ASP A 27 -6.38 -45.22 -30.15
CA ASP A 27 -5.20 -44.78 -30.92
C ASP A 27 -5.44 -43.61 -31.89
N GLY A 28 -4.37 -42.83 -32.04
CA GLY A 28 -3.87 -42.15 -33.23
C GLY A 28 -4.79 -41.61 -34.34
N ARG A 29 -4.83 -40.27 -34.41
CA ARG A 29 -4.53 -39.43 -35.60
C ARG A 29 -4.72 -40.05 -36.99
N GLU A 30 -5.78 -39.64 -37.68
CA GLU A 30 -5.79 -39.22 -39.08
C GLU A 30 -7.17 -38.60 -39.40
N SER A 31 -7.20 -37.55 -40.25
CA SER A 31 -8.36 -36.74 -40.70
C SER A 31 -8.52 -35.31 -40.13
N ASN A 32 -7.44 -34.55 -40.05
CA ASN A 32 -7.48 -33.10 -39.75
C ASN A 32 -7.70 -32.19 -41.00
N GLN A 33 -8.12 -32.76 -42.13
CA GLN A 33 -8.45 -32.00 -43.35
C GLN A 33 -9.96 -31.86 -43.61
N ASP A 34 -10.79 -32.78 -43.10
CA ASP A 34 -12.25 -32.66 -43.21
C ASP A 34 -12.88 -31.84 -42.06
N PHE A 35 -12.20 -31.77 -40.90
CA PHE A 35 -12.65 -30.95 -39.77
C PHE A 35 -12.50 -29.44 -40.04
N ASN A 36 -11.44 -29.03 -40.75
CA ASN A 36 -11.23 -27.63 -41.12
C ASN A 36 -12.13 -27.16 -42.27
N LYS A 37 -12.71 -28.09 -43.06
CA LYS A 37 -13.74 -27.77 -44.06
C LYS A 37 -15.11 -27.55 -43.39
N LEU A 38 -15.45 -28.39 -42.40
CA LEU A 38 -16.67 -28.22 -41.61
C LEU A 38 -16.65 -26.96 -40.73
N VAL A 39 -15.49 -26.60 -40.17
CA VAL A 39 -15.34 -25.40 -39.33
C VAL A 39 -15.42 -24.12 -40.17
N ASN A 40 -14.89 -24.11 -41.40
CA ASN A 40 -15.00 -22.95 -42.29
C ASN A 40 -16.40 -22.80 -42.93
N GLU A 41 -17.15 -23.88 -43.16
CA GLU A 41 -18.56 -23.80 -43.61
C GLU A 41 -19.52 -23.37 -42.48
N LEU A 42 -19.13 -23.54 -41.22
CA LEU A 42 -19.90 -23.07 -40.05
C LEU A 42 -19.60 -21.61 -39.69
N ASP A 43 -18.40 -21.10 -39.97
CA ASP A 43 -18.04 -19.69 -39.74
C ASP A 43 -18.59 -18.73 -40.82
N VAL A 44 -18.73 -19.17 -42.08
CA VAL A 44 -19.34 -18.35 -43.15
C VAL A 44 -20.85 -18.19 -42.94
N ASN A 45 -21.53 -19.23 -42.45
CA ASN A 45 -22.95 -19.18 -42.10
C ASN A 45 -23.25 -18.44 -40.78
N ALA A 46 -22.25 -18.24 -39.92
CA ALA A 46 -22.36 -17.42 -38.71
C ALA A 46 -22.15 -15.93 -38.99
N ALA A 47 -21.32 -15.59 -40.00
CA ALA A 47 -21.11 -14.22 -40.44
C ALA A 47 -22.30 -13.66 -41.25
N GLU A 48 -22.91 -14.45 -42.13
CA GLU A 48 -24.13 -14.02 -42.87
C GLU A 48 -25.37 -13.87 -41.96
N ARG A 49 -25.44 -14.64 -40.86
CA ARG A 49 -26.47 -14.44 -39.82
C ARG A 49 -26.20 -13.26 -38.89
N ALA A 50 -24.96 -12.77 -38.81
CA ALA A 50 -24.60 -11.62 -37.97
C ALA A 50 -24.88 -10.28 -38.68
N GLU A 51 -24.87 -10.24 -40.02
CA GLU A 51 -25.25 -9.04 -40.79
C GLU A 51 -26.77 -8.89 -40.97
N GLU A 52 -27.55 -9.99 -41.04
CA GLU A 52 -29.02 -9.90 -41.05
C GLU A 52 -29.60 -9.44 -39.69
N LEU A 53 -28.92 -9.72 -38.57
CA LEU A 53 -29.32 -9.30 -37.22
C LEU A 53 -28.97 -7.82 -36.89
N GLN A 54 -28.07 -7.18 -37.65
CA GLN A 54 -27.74 -5.75 -37.45
C GLN A 54 -28.61 -4.78 -38.26
N THR A 55 -29.28 -5.25 -39.32
CA THR A 55 -30.31 -4.48 -40.04
C THR A 55 -31.71 -4.56 -39.42
N GLU A 56 -31.97 -5.53 -38.53
CA GLU A 56 -33.22 -5.59 -37.75
C GLU A 56 -33.17 -4.81 -36.42
N GLU A 57 -31.98 -4.58 -35.84
CA GLU A 57 -31.82 -3.76 -34.62
C GLU A 57 -31.79 -2.24 -34.89
N SER A 58 -31.48 -1.82 -36.12
CA SER A 58 -31.56 -0.41 -36.53
C SER A 58 -32.96 0.01 -37.03
N SER A 59 -33.85 -0.94 -37.32
CA SER A 59 -35.25 -0.69 -37.67
C SER A 59 -36.23 -0.91 -36.50
N ASN A 60 -35.82 -1.59 -35.41
CA ASN A 60 -36.60 -1.66 -34.17
C ASN A 60 -36.36 -0.48 -33.21
N ASN A 61 -35.23 0.23 -33.30
CA ASN A 61 -34.96 1.41 -32.49
C ASN A 61 -35.66 2.70 -32.95
N GLN A 62 -36.34 2.69 -34.10
CA GLN A 62 -37.30 3.74 -34.49
C GLN A 62 -38.78 3.37 -34.25
N LYS A 63 -39.06 2.14 -33.78
CA LYS A 63 -40.39 1.75 -33.28
C LYS A 63 -40.52 1.83 -31.76
N TYR A 64 -39.41 1.83 -31.02
CA TYR A 64 -39.43 2.04 -29.57
C TYR A 64 -39.51 3.50 -29.11
N TYR A 65 -39.49 4.47 -30.05
CA TYR A 65 -39.77 5.88 -29.76
C TYR A 65 -41.16 6.37 -30.24
N ASN A 66 -42.03 5.47 -30.73
CA ASN A 66 -43.36 5.85 -31.24
C ASN A 66 -44.54 5.08 -30.63
N ASN A 67 -44.38 4.41 -29.48
CA ASN A 67 -45.51 3.91 -28.69
C ASN A 67 -45.54 4.53 -27.28
N SER A 68 -45.53 5.87 -27.23
CA SER A 68 -45.91 6.66 -26.05
C SER A 68 -47.43 6.79 -25.93
N SER A 69 -48.13 5.67 -25.69
CA SER A 69 -49.56 5.71 -25.37
C SER A 69 -49.94 5.09 -24.04
N HIS A 70 -49.02 4.39 -23.36
CA HIS A 70 -49.31 3.73 -22.07
C HIS A 70 -48.91 4.54 -20.83
N GLY A 71 -48.15 5.64 -21.00
CA GLY A 71 -47.89 6.60 -19.91
C GLY A 71 -49.09 7.52 -19.60
N ASN A 72 -49.93 7.77 -20.62
CA ASN A 72 -51.06 8.70 -20.49
C ASN A 72 -52.13 8.18 -19.52
N GLU A 73 -52.55 6.92 -19.57
CA GLU A 73 -53.67 6.44 -18.74
C GLU A 73 -53.32 6.37 -17.23
N PHE A 74 -52.05 6.13 -16.87
CA PHE A 74 -51.58 6.09 -15.48
C PHE A 74 -51.49 7.51 -14.88
N GLU A 75 -50.88 8.44 -15.60
CA GLU A 75 -50.80 9.85 -15.20
C GLU A 75 -52.19 10.51 -15.24
N GLU A 76 -53.05 10.14 -16.19
CA GLU A 76 -54.43 10.59 -16.30
C GLU A 76 -55.30 10.05 -15.16
N LEU A 77 -55.09 8.81 -14.69
CA LEU A 77 -55.77 8.30 -13.48
C LEU A 77 -55.36 9.12 -12.24
N ILE A 78 -54.07 9.35 -12.02
CA ILE A 78 -53.56 10.14 -10.87
C ILE A 78 -54.06 11.60 -10.96
N PHE A 79 -54.05 12.17 -12.16
CA PHE A 79 -54.53 13.52 -12.41
C PHE A 79 -56.05 13.62 -12.20
N MET A 80 -56.85 12.71 -12.76
CA MET A 80 -58.31 12.70 -12.57
C MET A 80 -58.72 12.39 -11.14
N SER A 81 -58.00 11.53 -10.41
CA SER A 81 -58.26 11.29 -8.99
C SER A 81 -57.94 12.53 -8.16
N SER A 82 -56.87 13.28 -8.49
CA SER A 82 -56.54 14.54 -7.78
C SER A 82 -57.58 15.66 -7.96
N LEU A 83 -58.43 15.55 -8.99
CA LEU A 83 -59.51 16.50 -9.29
C LEU A 83 -60.85 16.11 -8.66
N SER A 84 -61.00 14.89 -8.16
CA SER A 84 -62.20 14.46 -7.45
C SER A 84 -62.08 14.69 -5.95
N THR A 85 -63.21 14.91 -5.29
CA THR A 85 -63.28 14.95 -3.82
C THR A 85 -62.96 13.61 -3.15
N TRP A 86 -62.98 12.53 -3.94
CA TRP A 86 -62.68 11.16 -3.51
C TRP A 86 -61.74 10.54 -4.53
N ASP A 87 -60.51 10.22 -4.12
CA ASP A 87 -59.47 9.66 -5.00
C ASP A 87 -59.89 8.30 -5.58
N ASN A 88 -60.78 7.56 -4.90
CA ASN A 88 -61.23 6.22 -5.26
C ASN A 88 -62.63 6.15 -5.90
N ASP A 89 -63.18 7.26 -6.40
CA ASP A 89 -64.52 7.29 -7.01
C ASP A 89 -64.62 6.32 -8.22
N PRO A 90 -65.53 5.32 -8.19
CA PRO A 90 -65.66 4.34 -9.27
C PRO A 90 -66.13 4.95 -10.61
N ALA A 91 -66.65 6.19 -10.63
CA ALA A 91 -66.94 6.93 -11.86
C ALA A 91 -65.68 7.25 -12.69
N ILE A 92 -64.52 7.33 -12.05
CA ILE A 92 -63.22 7.51 -12.69
C ILE A 92 -62.70 6.14 -13.15
N LEU A 93 -62.73 5.16 -12.25
CA LEU A 93 -62.24 3.80 -12.51
C LEU A 93 -63.01 3.11 -13.65
N SER A 94 -64.31 3.34 -13.77
CA SER A 94 -65.17 2.76 -14.82
C SER A 94 -64.88 3.27 -16.25
N LYS A 95 -64.10 4.35 -16.39
CA LYS A 95 -63.69 4.89 -17.69
C LYS A 95 -62.40 4.27 -18.23
N ILE A 96 -61.66 3.57 -17.37
CA ILE A 96 -60.39 2.92 -17.76
C ILE A 96 -60.71 1.60 -18.44
N SER A 97 -60.19 1.45 -19.66
CA SER A 97 -60.44 0.25 -20.47
C SER A 97 -59.57 -0.94 -20.04
N ARG A 98 -58.35 -0.68 -19.52
CA ARG A 98 -57.39 -1.70 -19.10
C ARG A 98 -56.52 -1.21 -17.95
N PHE A 99 -56.47 -1.98 -16.86
CA PHE A 99 -55.59 -1.67 -15.72
C PHE A 99 -54.22 -2.35 -15.88
N THR A 100 -53.12 -1.61 -15.65
CA THR A 100 -51.77 -2.21 -15.51
C THR A 100 -51.59 -2.84 -14.12
N PRO A 101 -50.63 -3.76 -13.92
CA PRO A 101 -50.36 -4.35 -12.60
C PRO A 101 -50.15 -3.31 -11.49
N GLU A 102 -49.47 -2.20 -11.78
CA GLU A 102 -49.19 -1.10 -10.86
C GLU A 102 -50.48 -0.31 -10.52
N MET A 103 -51.35 -0.07 -11.51
CA MET A 103 -52.66 0.57 -11.27
C MET A 103 -53.54 -0.28 -10.36
N ILE A 104 -53.53 -1.59 -10.58
CA ILE A 104 -54.31 -2.52 -9.78
C ILE A 104 -53.85 -2.48 -8.32
N ASP A 105 -52.54 -2.48 -8.06
CA ASP A 105 -52.00 -2.40 -6.69
C ASP A 105 -52.34 -1.05 -6.02
N LEU A 106 -52.29 0.05 -6.78
CA LEU A 106 -52.67 1.38 -6.28
C LEU A 106 -54.15 1.46 -5.91
N VAL A 107 -55.05 1.00 -6.80
CA VAL A 107 -56.50 1.03 -6.59
C VAL A 107 -56.92 0.10 -5.44
N LEU A 108 -56.29 -1.07 -5.30
CA LEU A 108 -56.51 -1.94 -4.15
C LEU A 108 -56.04 -1.30 -2.84
N LYS A 109 -54.94 -0.54 -2.85
CA LYS A 109 -54.47 0.22 -1.69
C LYS A 109 -55.43 1.35 -1.29
N TRP A 110 -56.09 2.00 -2.26
CA TRP A 110 -57.13 2.99 -1.98
C TRP A 110 -58.42 2.38 -1.41
N GLY A 111 -58.71 1.13 -1.75
CA GLY A 111 -59.92 0.44 -1.31
C GLY A 111 -61.21 0.98 -1.94
N PRO A 112 -62.38 0.39 -1.63
CA PRO A 112 -63.66 0.80 -2.19
C PRO A 112 -64.07 2.20 -1.71
N CYS A 113 -64.64 3.02 -2.59
CA CYS A 113 -65.28 4.28 -2.19
C CYS A 113 -66.58 3.97 -1.44
N GLN A 114 -66.58 4.16 -0.11
CA GLN A 114 -67.71 3.87 0.78
C GLN A 114 -67.99 5.05 1.74
N PRO A 115 -68.36 6.23 1.23
CA PRO A 115 -68.61 7.39 2.07
C PRO A 115 -69.82 7.17 2.98
N LYS A 116 -69.74 7.71 4.19
CA LYS A 116 -70.86 7.74 5.14
C LYS A 116 -71.79 8.91 4.82
N SER A 117 -73.04 8.83 5.29
CA SER A 117 -74.04 9.88 5.06
C SER A 117 -73.52 11.28 5.45
N ASN A 118 -72.72 11.37 6.52
CA ASN A 118 -72.19 12.62 7.06
C ASN A 118 -71.02 13.22 6.28
N GLU A 119 -70.38 12.43 5.39
CA GLU A 119 -69.21 12.84 4.61
C GLU A 119 -69.60 13.40 3.22
N LEU A 120 -70.88 13.31 2.88
CA LEU A 120 -71.42 13.85 1.63
C LEU A 120 -71.76 15.36 1.78
N PRO A 121 -71.70 16.16 0.70
CA PRO A 121 -71.90 17.62 0.74
C PRO A 121 -73.20 18.10 1.40
N ASN A 122 -74.23 17.25 1.46
CA ASN A 122 -75.55 17.55 2.02
C ASN A 122 -75.90 16.71 3.27
N GLY A 123 -74.94 15.97 3.84
CA GLY A 123 -75.14 15.11 5.01
C GLY A 123 -76.13 13.95 4.81
N LYS A 124 -76.55 13.69 3.57
CA LYS A 124 -77.49 12.63 3.16
C LYS A 124 -77.19 12.17 1.74
N PHE A 125 -77.47 10.90 1.43
CA PHE A 125 -77.42 10.38 0.06
C PHE A 125 -78.47 11.05 -0.83
N PRO A 126 -78.16 11.37 -2.10
CA PRO A 126 -79.10 11.99 -3.03
C PRO A 126 -80.37 11.15 -3.23
N LYS A 127 -81.54 11.77 -3.12
CA LYS A 127 -82.85 11.12 -3.31
C LYS A 127 -83.39 11.36 -4.71
N GLU A 128 -83.78 10.30 -5.39
CA GLU A 128 -84.55 10.35 -6.64
C GLU A 128 -85.82 9.52 -6.48
N ALA A 129 -86.98 10.09 -6.87
CA ALA A 129 -88.29 9.46 -6.68
C ALA A 129 -88.51 8.91 -5.25
N ASN A 130 -88.05 9.66 -4.24
CA ASN A 130 -88.15 9.34 -2.80
C ASN A 130 -87.32 8.10 -2.33
N ARG A 131 -86.35 7.62 -3.12
CA ARG A 131 -85.42 6.53 -2.76
C ARG A 131 -83.96 6.99 -2.93
N CYS A 132 -83.06 6.44 -2.14
CA CYS A 132 -81.61 6.72 -2.19
C CYS A 132 -80.80 5.48 -1.84
N PHE A 133 -79.49 5.50 -2.10
CA PHE A 133 -78.55 4.54 -1.54
C PHE A 133 -78.62 4.56 0.00
N HIS A 134 -78.39 3.40 0.63
CA HIS A 134 -78.45 3.24 2.08
C HIS A 134 -77.12 2.70 2.61
N GLU A 135 -76.53 3.37 3.59
CA GLU A 135 -75.23 2.99 4.18
C GLU A 135 -75.22 1.55 4.72
N SER A 136 -76.37 1.07 5.21
CA SER A 136 -76.54 -0.32 5.63
C SER A 136 -76.28 -1.36 4.53
N TRP A 137 -76.22 -0.96 3.24
CA TRP A 137 -75.92 -1.86 2.13
C TRP A 137 -74.44 -2.21 2.01
N TYR A 138 -73.54 -1.43 2.64
CA TYR A 138 -72.15 -1.87 2.81
C TYR A 138 -72.04 -3.12 3.69
N TYR A 139 -73.10 -3.50 4.42
CA TYR A 139 -73.10 -4.66 5.31
C TYR A 139 -74.16 -5.68 4.89
N ARG A 140 -73.76 -6.96 4.84
CA ARG A 140 -74.64 -8.11 4.64
C ARG A 140 -75.14 -8.56 6.01
N LYS A 141 -76.46 -8.71 6.17
CA LYS A 141 -77.05 -9.29 7.38
C LYS A 141 -77.02 -10.81 7.28
N LEU A 142 -76.44 -11.47 8.27
CA LEU A 142 -76.42 -12.91 8.48
C LEU A 142 -77.28 -13.27 9.70
N SER A 143 -77.52 -14.56 9.91
CA SER A 143 -78.29 -15.07 11.06
C SER A 143 -77.60 -14.83 12.41
N ASP A 144 -76.29 -14.63 12.42
CA ASP A 144 -75.41 -14.51 13.59
C ASP A 144 -74.65 -13.16 13.68
N GLY A 145 -74.80 -12.27 12.69
CA GLY A 145 -74.10 -10.99 12.67
C GLY A 145 -74.25 -10.20 11.37
N THR A 146 -73.36 -9.23 11.16
CA THR A 146 -73.27 -8.48 9.89
C THR A 146 -71.86 -8.55 9.32
N GLU A 147 -71.74 -8.89 8.04
CA GLU A 147 -70.46 -8.96 7.32
C GLU A 147 -70.27 -7.76 6.39
N HIS A 148 -69.05 -7.23 6.33
CA HIS A 148 -68.74 -6.07 5.51
C HIS A 148 -68.49 -6.45 4.05
N ARG A 149 -69.10 -5.71 3.12
CA ARG A 149 -68.84 -5.83 1.67
C ARG A 149 -67.69 -4.93 1.29
N ASP A 150 -66.49 -5.47 1.34
CA ASP A 150 -65.25 -4.81 0.92
C ASP A 150 -65.13 -4.57 -0.61
N TRP A 151 -66.02 -5.15 -1.40
CA TRP A 151 -66.06 -4.97 -2.86
C TRP A 151 -67.05 -3.90 -3.33
N LEU A 152 -68.04 -3.54 -2.50
CA LEU A 152 -69.13 -2.64 -2.90
C LEU A 152 -68.62 -1.20 -2.86
N THR A 153 -68.69 -0.50 -3.99
CA THR A 153 -68.28 0.90 -4.07
C THR A 153 -69.40 1.77 -4.63
N TYR A 154 -69.58 2.94 -4.04
CA TYR A 154 -70.60 3.91 -4.42
C TYR A 154 -69.92 5.16 -4.98
N SER A 155 -70.43 5.68 -6.11
CA SER A 155 -69.97 6.93 -6.71
C SER A 155 -70.79 8.11 -6.20
N PRO A 156 -70.22 9.04 -5.42
CA PRO A 156 -70.91 10.27 -5.01
C PRO A 156 -71.20 11.20 -6.19
N SER A 157 -70.34 11.20 -7.21
CA SER A 157 -70.46 12.07 -8.39
C SER A 157 -71.60 11.64 -9.33
N LEU A 158 -71.79 10.33 -9.54
CA LEU A 158 -72.81 9.80 -10.45
C LEU A 158 -74.05 9.23 -9.75
N ASN A 159 -74.05 9.10 -8.42
CA ASN A 159 -75.11 8.47 -7.62
C ASN A 159 -75.44 7.04 -8.12
N LYS A 160 -74.42 6.18 -8.23
CA LYS A 160 -74.52 4.79 -8.71
C LYS A 160 -73.63 3.84 -7.91
N MET A 161 -74.01 2.56 -7.86
CA MET A 161 -73.21 1.48 -7.25
C MET A 161 -72.40 0.72 -8.29
N TYR A 162 -71.20 0.30 -7.90
CA TYR A 162 -70.30 -0.52 -8.70
C TYR A 162 -69.67 -1.61 -7.81
N CYS A 163 -69.01 -2.59 -8.45
CA CYS A 163 -68.21 -3.60 -7.76
C CYS A 163 -66.73 -3.39 -8.11
N LEU A 164 -65.92 -3.00 -7.11
CA LEU A 164 -64.49 -2.74 -7.29
C LEU A 164 -63.76 -3.98 -7.81
N TYR A 165 -64.08 -5.15 -7.27
CA TYR A 165 -63.42 -6.40 -7.66
C TYR A 165 -63.77 -6.81 -9.09
N CYS A 166 -65.02 -6.62 -9.51
CA CYS A 166 -65.43 -6.87 -10.89
C CYS A 166 -64.83 -5.85 -11.88
N ILE A 167 -64.63 -4.59 -11.46
CA ILE A 167 -63.92 -3.59 -12.27
C ILE A 167 -62.48 -4.03 -12.55
N LEU A 168 -61.78 -4.55 -11.54
CA LEU A 168 -60.37 -4.92 -11.65
C LEU A 168 -60.14 -6.30 -12.31
N PHE A 169 -60.99 -7.29 -12.01
CA PHE A 169 -60.74 -8.70 -12.33
C PHE A 169 -61.90 -9.45 -12.99
N GLY A 170 -63.04 -8.79 -13.21
CA GLY A 170 -64.26 -9.42 -13.75
C GLY A 170 -64.18 -9.67 -15.25
N ARG A 171 -64.02 -10.94 -15.65
CA ARG A 171 -64.10 -11.34 -17.07
C ARG A 171 -65.56 -11.43 -17.49
N HIS A 172 -65.96 -10.63 -18.47
CA HIS A 172 -67.36 -10.53 -18.93
C HIS A 172 -68.36 -10.15 -17.82
N ALA A 173 -67.94 -9.27 -16.91
CA ALA A 173 -68.81 -8.77 -15.85
C ALA A 173 -70.02 -8.02 -16.41
N GLN A 174 -71.13 -8.06 -15.67
CA GLN A 174 -72.33 -7.31 -16.01
C GLN A 174 -72.02 -5.82 -16.03
N LYS A 175 -72.31 -5.14 -17.15
CA LYS A 175 -72.04 -3.70 -17.33
C LYS A 175 -72.63 -2.83 -16.22
N ALA A 176 -73.77 -3.24 -15.65
CA ALA A 176 -74.41 -2.58 -14.52
C ALA A 176 -73.52 -2.46 -13.26
N TRP A 177 -72.51 -3.31 -13.09
CA TRP A 177 -71.63 -3.31 -11.91
C TRP A 177 -70.21 -2.80 -12.21
N VAL A 178 -69.91 -2.47 -13.47
CA VAL A 178 -68.55 -2.11 -13.93
C VAL A 178 -68.54 -0.80 -14.71
N THR A 179 -69.23 -0.69 -15.84
CA THR A 179 -69.19 0.50 -16.71
C THR A 179 -70.36 1.44 -16.48
N ASP A 180 -71.58 0.90 -16.44
CA ASP A 180 -72.81 1.70 -16.50
C ASP A 180 -73.26 2.15 -15.12
N GLY A 181 -72.88 1.38 -14.09
CA GLY A 181 -73.25 1.59 -12.69
C GLY A 181 -74.73 1.28 -12.40
N PHE A 182 -75.00 0.73 -11.22
CA PHE A 182 -76.34 0.33 -10.82
C PHE A 182 -77.04 1.50 -10.09
N ARG A 183 -78.20 1.93 -10.60
CA ARG A 183 -78.97 3.08 -10.08
C ARG A 183 -80.38 2.74 -9.60
N GLN A 184 -80.92 1.56 -9.91
CA GLN A 184 -82.29 1.18 -9.56
C GLN A 184 -82.43 0.79 -8.08
N PHE A 185 -82.35 1.78 -7.19
CA PHE A 185 -82.32 1.57 -5.74
C PHE A 185 -83.58 0.88 -5.16
N GLN A 186 -84.70 0.87 -5.89
CA GLN A 186 -85.92 0.15 -5.50
C GLN A 186 -85.66 -1.36 -5.31
N ASN A 187 -84.79 -1.94 -6.14
CA ASN A 187 -84.41 -3.35 -6.10
C ASN A 187 -82.97 -3.55 -5.60
N GLY A 188 -82.36 -2.54 -4.95
CA GLY A 188 -80.94 -2.53 -4.63
C GLY A 188 -80.49 -3.72 -3.77
N THR A 189 -81.26 -4.09 -2.75
CA THR A 189 -80.95 -5.24 -1.89
C THR A 189 -81.01 -6.58 -2.65
N ILE A 190 -82.01 -6.76 -3.51
CA ILE A 190 -82.16 -7.96 -4.34
C ILE A 190 -81.03 -8.04 -5.36
N ALA A 191 -80.69 -6.91 -5.99
CA ALA A 191 -79.61 -6.81 -6.96
C ALA A 191 -78.23 -7.10 -6.36
N LEU A 192 -77.96 -6.63 -5.13
CA LEU A 192 -76.72 -6.92 -4.40
C LEU A 192 -76.58 -8.43 -4.13
N ILE A 193 -77.64 -9.07 -3.63
CA ILE A 193 -77.64 -10.52 -3.35
C ILE A 193 -77.46 -11.32 -4.65
N ALA A 194 -78.15 -10.92 -5.72
CA ALA A 194 -78.02 -11.54 -7.02
C ALA A 194 -76.60 -11.38 -7.60
N HIS A 195 -75.95 -10.21 -7.43
CA HIS A 195 -74.59 -9.98 -7.90
C HIS A 195 -73.54 -10.77 -7.12
N GLU A 196 -73.63 -10.80 -5.79
CA GLU A 196 -72.72 -11.54 -4.91
C GLU A 196 -72.64 -13.03 -5.23
N THR A 197 -73.73 -13.58 -5.76
CA THR A 197 -73.86 -15.00 -6.09
C THR A 197 -73.44 -15.32 -7.52
N THR A 198 -73.07 -14.32 -8.32
CA THR A 198 -72.57 -14.55 -9.69
C THR A 198 -71.17 -15.15 -9.69
N SER A 199 -70.91 -16.10 -10.60
CA SER A 199 -69.60 -16.73 -10.75
C SER A 199 -68.48 -15.73 -11.03
N VAL A 200 -68.76 -14.70 -11.85
CA VAL A 200 -67.79 -13.65 -12.20
C VAL A 200 -67.38 -12.84 -10.98
N HIS A 201 -68.33 -12.47 -10.12
CA HIS A 201 -68.02 -11.79 -8.86
C HIS A 201 -67.20 -12.68 -7.93
N VAL A 202 -67.63 -13.94 -7.72
CA VAL A 202 -66.93 -14.87 -6.84
C VAL A 202 -65.48 -15.10 -7.29
N GLU A 203 -65.24 -15.29 -8.60
CA GLU A 203 -63.89 -15.46 -9.15
C GLU A 203 -63.03 -14.20 -8.97
N ALA A 204 -63.61 -13.01 -9.21
CA ALA A 204 -62.92 -11.74 -9.01
C ALA A 204 -62.56 -11.50 -7.52
N SER A 205 -63.51 -11.76 -6.61
CA SER A 205 -63.31 -11.67 -5.16
C SER A 205 -62.23 -12.63 -4.67
N LEU A 206 -62.23 -13.87 -5.16
CA LEU A 206 -61.19 -14.85 -4.84
C LEU A 206 -59.82 -14.40 -5.33
N ARG A 207 -59.71 -13.83 -6.53
CA ARG A 207 -58.43 -13.30 -7.05
C ARG A 207 -57.85 -12.19 -6.18
N VAL A 208 -58.70 -11.25 -5.71
CA VAL A 208 -58.27 -10.19 -4.81
C VAL A 208 -57.78 -10.77 -3.49
N LYS A 209 -58.57 -11.65 -2.87
CA LYS A 209 -58.21 -12.24 -1.57
C LYS A 209 -56.96 -13.12 -1.63
N LEU A 210 -56.80 -13.89 -2.71
CA LEU A 210 -55.57 -14.66 -2.95
C LEU A 210 -54.36 -13.74 -3.13
N ARG A 211 -54.50 -12.63 -3.86
CA ARG A 211 -53.44 -11.63 -4.06
C ARG A 211 -53.06 -10.89 -2.77
N GLU A 212 -54.03 -10.57 -1.90
CA GLU A 212 -53.76 -9.99 -0.57
C GLU A 212 -53.06 -10.99 0.36
N SER A 213 -53.35 -12.29 0.23
CA SER A 213 -52.76 -13.34 1.06
C SER A 213 -51.39 -13.86 0.58
N CYS A 214 -51.09 -13.76 -0.71
CA CYS A 214 -49.82 -14.18 -1.30
C CYS A 214 -48.83 -13.00 -1.30
N MET A 215 -47.75 -13.09 -0.53
CA MET A 215 -46.64 -12.13 -0.61
C MET A 215 -46.12 -12.03 -2.07
N PRO A 216 -45.92 -10.82 -2.63
CA PRO A 216 -45.48 -10.70 -4.00
C PRO A 216 -44.07 -11.31 -4.18
N ILE A 217 -43.88 -12.09 -5.24
CA ILE A 217 -42.63 -12.83 -5.54
C ILE A 217 -41.43 -11.87 -5.69
N LEU A 218 -41.66 -10.67 -6.23
CA LEU A 218 -40.63 -9.68 -6.50
C LEU A 218 -39.87 -9.22 -5.23
N PRO A 219 -40.53 -8.77 -4.15
CA PRO A 219 -39.89 -8.51 -2.86
C PRO A 219 -39.01 -9.66 -2.35
N ILE A 220 -39.48 -10.90 -2.44
CA ILE A 220 -38.73 -12.10 -2.00
C ILE A 220 -37.46 -12.28 -2.84
N MET A 221 -37.56 -12.16 -4.17
CA MET A 221 -36.39 -12.29 -5.05
C MET A 221 -35.36 -11.18 -4.82
N VAL A 222 -35.81 -9.96 -4.50
CA VAL A 222 -34.93 -8.84 -4.17
C VAL A 222 -34.24 -9.07 -2.83
N GLU A 223 -34.98 -9.54 -1.83
CA GLU A 223 -34.41 -9.85 -0.51
C GLU A 223 -33.40 -11.00 -0.57
N GLU A 224 -33.72 -12.05 -1.33
CA GLU A 224 -32.82 -13.19 -1.53
C GLU A 224 -31.54 -12.78 -2.26
N ARG A 225 -31.66 -11.92 -3.28
CA ARG A 225 -30.50 -11.33 -3.95
C ARG A 225 -29.64 -10.53 -2.97
N LYS A 226 -30.24 -9.71 -2.11
CA LYS A 226 -29.51 -8.93 -1.10
C LYS A 226 -28.78 -9.83 -0.11
N LYS A 227 -29.42 -10.93 0.34
CA LYS A 227 -28.78 -11.95 1.19
C LYS A 227 -27.58 -12.59 0.50
N GLN A 228 -27.72 -12.96 -0.77
CA GLN A 228 -26.62 -13.54 -1.55
C GLN A 228 -25.46 -12.55 -1.72
N VAL A 229 -25.75 -11.28 -2.00
CA VAL A 229 -24.72 -10.23 -2.10
C VAL A 229 -24.00 -10.04 -0.77
N ALA A 230 -24.73 -9.94 0.34
CA ALA A 230 -24.14 -9.81 1.68
C ALA A 230 -23.24 -11.02 2.01
N PHE A 231 -23.70 -12.24 1.71
CA PHE A 231 -22.94 -13.47 1.87
C PHE A 231 -21.63 -13.47 1.05
N ASN A 232 -21.70 -13.08 -0.22
CA ASN A 232 -20.52 -13.00 -1.08
C ASN A 232 -19.53 -11.92 -0.59
N ARG A 233 -20.04 -10.77 -0.13
CA ARG A 233 -19.19 -9.70 0.43
C ARG A 233 -18.46 -10.16 1.68
N GLU A 234 -19.12 -10.92 2.55
CA GLU A 234 -18.50 -11.48 3.76
C GLU A 234 -17.36 -12.46 3.43
N ILE A 235 -17.54 -13.33 2.43
CA ILE A 235 -16.46 -14.21 1.95
C ILE A 235 -15.28 -13.38 1.46
N VAL A 236 -15.52 -12.39 0.58
CA VAL A 236 -14.45 -11.54 0.04
C VAL A 236 -13.76 -10.75 1.15
N ARG A 237 -14.50 -10.25 2.14
CA ARG A 237 -13.95 -9.55 3.31
C ARG A 237 -12.92 -10.40 4.04
N GLN A 238 -13.25 -11.67 4.31
CA GLN A 238 -12.32 -12.59 4.95
C GLN A 238 -11.12 -12.94 4.04
N LEU A 239 -11.33 -13.09 2.73
CA LEU A 239 -10.23 -13.31 1.78
C LEU A 239 -9.27 -12.11 1.72
N VAL A 240 -9.77 -10.88 1.84
CA VAL A 240 -8.93 -9.67 1.90
C VAL A 240 -8.03 -9.71 3.13
N GLU A 241 -8.53 -10.14 4.29
CA GLU A 241 -7.70 -10.26 5.51
C GLU A 241 -6.58 -11.31 5.33
N ILE A 242 -6.85 -12.45 4.69
CA ILE A 242 -5.82 -13.44 4.35
C ILE A 242 -4.75 -12.83 3.44
N ILE A 243 -5.17 -12.08 2.43
CA ILE A 243 -4.24 -11.46 1.47
C ILE A 243 -3.40 -10.38 2.15
N LYS A 244 -4.00 -9.55 3.01
CA LYS A 244 -3.28 -8.57 3.82
C LYS A 244 -2.23 -9.26 4.69
N TYR A 245 -2.60 -10.30 5.42
CA TYR A 245 -1.66 -11.09 6.22
C TYR A 245 -0.48 -11.59 5.37
N LEU A 246 -0.75 -12.32 4.28
CA LEU A 246 0.31 -12.84 3.42
C LEU A 246 1.16 -11.73 2.77
N GLY A 247 0.55 -10.61 2.40
CA GLY A 247 1.21 -9.47 1.79
C GLY A 247 2.13 -8.73 2.75
N TYR A 248 1.64 -8.39 3.94
CA TYR A 248 2.41 -7.72 5.00
C TYR A 248 3.61 -8.55 5.44
N HIS A 249 3.45 -9.86 5.54
CA HIS A 249 4.54 -10.80 5.86
C HIS A 249 5.38 -11.21 4.64
N SER A 250 5.09 -10.70 3.43
CA SER A 250 5.82 -11.01 2.19
C SER A 250 5.87 -12.50 1.82
N LEU A 251 4.89 -13.27 2.30
CA LEU A 251 4.82 -14.72 2.15
C LEU A 251 4.40 -15.12 0.73
N SER A 252 4.77 -16.33 0.32
CA SER A 252 4.27 -16.91 -0.93
C SER A 252 2.77 -17.19 -0.81
N PHE A 253 2.01 -16.91 -1.86
CA PHE A 253 0.57 -17.17 -1.88
C PHE A 253 0.22 -18.56 -2.40
N ARG A 254 0.94 -19.01 -3.43
CA ARG A 254 0.63 -20.21 -4.20
C ARG A 254 1.60 -21.35 -3.91
N GLY A 255 1.09 -22.57 -3.89
CA GLY A 255 1.88 -23.79 -3.84
C GLY A 255 2.19 -24.32 -5.24
N HIS A 256 3.07 -25.32 -5.33
CA HIS A 256 3.35 -26.01 -6.60
C HIS A 256 2.13 -26.74 -7.16
N ARG A 257 1.24 -27.21 -6.28
CA ARG A 257 -0.01 -27.90 -6.64
C ARG A 257 -1.13 -27.35 -5.76
N GLU A 258 -2.26 -27.00 -6.36
CA GLU A 258 -3.38 -26.36 -5.65
C GLU A 258 -4.72 -27.10 -5.82
N GLN A 259 -4.70 -28.35 -6.27
CA GLN A 259 -5.91 -29.17 -6.38
C GLN A 259 -6.41 -29.58 -5.00
N TRP A 260 -7.72 -29.79 -4.86
CA TRP A 260 -8.37 -30.17 -3.60
C TRP A 260 -7.84 -31.47 -3.01
N SER A 261 -7.36 -32.40 -3.84
CA SER A 261 -6.77 -33.68 -3.44
C SER A 261 -5.39 -33.57 -2.78
N ASN A 262 -4.71 -32.43 -2.90
CA ASN A 262 -3.37 -32.28 -2.32
C ASN A 262 -3.46 -31.97 -0.82
N ILE A 263 -2.52 -32.50 -0.04
CA ILE A 263 -2.40 -32.21 1.39
C ILE A 263 -2.09 -30.72 1.58
N ILE A 264 -0.99 -30.25 0.96
CA ILE A 264 -0.56 -28.84 0.96
C ILE A 264 -0.95 -28.20 -0.37
N LYS A 265 -1.77 -27.13 -0.32
CA LYS A 265 -2.33 -26.45 -1.51
C LYS A 265 -1.74 -25.05 -1.69
N GLY A 266 -0.85 -24.63 -0.80
CA GLY A 266 -0.21 -23.32 -0.77
C GLY A 266 -0.84 -22.41 0.26
N ASN A 267 -0.05 -21.46 0.78
CA ASN A 267 -0.41 -20.68 1.96
C ASN A 267 -1.77 -20.00 1.85
N PHE A 268 -2.14 -19.43 0.69
CA PHE A 268 -3.45 -18.80 0.54
C PHE A 268 -4.60 -19.79 0.70
N LYS A 269 -4.61 -20.88 -0.09
CA LYS A 269 -5.71 -21.86 -0.04
C LYS A 269 -5.73 -22.61 1.28
N ASP A 270 -4.58 -22.95 1.84
CA ASP A 270 -4.48 -23.62 3.13
C ASP A 270 -4.99 -22.70 4.26
N LEU A 271 -4.75 -21.39 4.20
CA LEU A 271 -5.38 -20.42 5.11
C LEU A 271 -6.89 -20.27 4.89
N VAL A 272 -7.39 -20.33 3.65
CA VAL A 272 -8.84 -20.34 3.41
C VAL A 272 -9.47 -21.60 4.02
N VAL A 273 -8.84 -22.77 3.86
CA VAL A 273 -9.32 -24.03 4.47
C VAL A 273 -9.27 -23.95 5.99
N LEU A 274 -8.21 -23.37 6.56
CA LEU A 274 -8.13 -23.13 8.01
C LEU A 274 -9.25 -22.20 8.49
N LEU A 275 -9.51 -21.08 7.80
CA LEU A 275 -10.60 -20.17 8.19
C LEU A 275 -11.98 -20.82 8.03
N SER A 276 -12.15 -21.77 7.13
CA SER A 276 -13.41 -22.50 6.96
C SER A 276 -13.82 -23.33 8.19
N THR A 277 -12.88 -23.68 9.09
CA THR A 277 -13.22 -24.35 10.35
C THR A 277 -13.86 -23.41 11.36
N HIS A 278 -13.76 -22.10 11.14
CA HIS A 278 -14.26 -21.06 12.04
C HIS A 278 -15.33 -20.15 11.40
N SER A 279 -15.37 -20.03 10.07
CA SER A 279 -16.39 -19.27 9.34
C SER A 279 -17.35 -20.20 8.58
N PRO A 280 -18.66 -20.19 8.91
CA PRO A 280 -19.66 -20.96 8.18
C PRO A 280 -19.80 -20.51 6.71
N GLU A 281 -19.58 -19.22 6.41
CA GLU A 281 -19.67 -18.67 5.07
C GLU A 281 -18.61 -19.23 4.13
N ILE A 282 -17.34 -19.24 4.58
CA ILE A 282 -16.25 -19.84 3.80
C ILE A 282 -16.46 -21.35 3.66
N SER A 283 -16.88 -22.03 4.73
CA SER A 283 -17.15 -23.47 4.72
C SER A 283 -18.17 -23.84 3.64
N LEU A 284 -19.32 -23.17 3.63
CA LEU A 284 -20.37 -23.38 2.64
C LEU A 284 -19.88 -23.06 1.21
N HIS A 285 -19.09 -21.99 1.05
CA HIS A 285 -18.50 -21.65 -0.24
C HIS A 285 -17.56 -22.72 -0.78
N ILE A 286 -16.68 -23.27 0.06
CA ILE A 286 -15.77 -24.36 -0.31
C ILE A 286 -16.55 -25.62 -0.70
N SER A 287 -17.54 -26.02 0.10
CA SER A 287 -18.38 -27.19 -0.19
C SER A 287 -19.11 -27.03 -1.53
N ASN A 288 -19.68 -25.85 -1.80
CA ASN A 288 -20.33 -25.56 -3.08
C ASN A 288 -19.35 -25.63 -4.26
N LEU A 289 -18.14 -25.11 -4.10
CA LEU A 289 -17.09 -25.21 -5.13
C LEU A 289 -16.65 -26.65 -5.40
N GLN A 290 -16.60 -27.50 -4.36
CA GLN A 290 -16.25 -28.91 -4.49
C GLN A 290 -17.35 -29.72 -5.19
N LEU A 291 -18.63 -29.44 -4.89
CA LEU A 291 -19.77 -30.16 -5.45
C LEU A 291 -20.14 -29.71 -6.87
N LYS A 292 -20.26 -28.38 -7.09
CA LYS A 292 -20.76 -27.80 -8.34
C LYS A 292 -19.65 -27.47 -9.34
N GLY A 293 -18.39 -27.48 -8.91
CA GLY A 293 -17.22 -27.22 -9.74
C GLY A 293 -17.30 -25.86 -10.44
N ARG A 294 -17.18 -25.87 -11.78
CA ARG A 294 -17.13 -24.64 -12.60
C ARG A 294 -18.44 -23.86 -12.70
N LYS A 295 -19.57 -24.43 -12.25
CA LYS A 295 -20.88 -23.76 -12.28
C LYS A 295 -21.04 -22.73 -11.16
N GLU A 296 -20.21 -22.80 -10.13
CA GLU A 296 -20.23 -21.89 -8.98
C GLU A 296 -19.16 -20.81 -9.15
N LEU A 297 -19.46 -19.57 -8.75
CA LEU A 297 -18.51 -18.46 -8.81
C LEU A 297 -17.40 -18.68 -7.79
N SER A 298 -16.14 -18.78 -8.22
CA SER A 298 -15.00 -18.98 -7.32
C SER A 298 -14.28 -17.67 -6.99
N PHE A 299 -14.27 -17.28 -5.72
CA PHE A 299 -13.48 -16.14 -5.22
C PHE A 299 -12.02 -16.51 -4.88
N ILE A 300 -11.70 -17.80 -4.80
CA ILE A 300 -10.41 -18.31 -4.35
C ILE A 300 -9.46 -18.70 -5.50
N SER A 301 -9.87 -18.45 -6.75
CA SER A 301 -9.04 -18.78 -7.90
C SER A 301 -7.80 -17.87 -7.99
N TRP A 302 -6.77 -18.35 -8.67
CA TRP A 302 -5.51 -17.61 -8.85
C TRP A 302 -5.73 -16.23 -9.50
N ASN A 303 -6.70 -16.12 -10.40
CA ASN A 303 -7.04 -14.86 -11.07
C ASN A 303 -7.74 -13.90 -10.10
N GLN A 304 -8.72 -14.38 -9.33
CA GLN A 304 -9.40 -13.54 -8.33
C GLN A 304 -8.45 -13.07 -7.23
N GLN A 305 -7.53 -13.93 -6.80
CA GLN A 305 -6.45 -13.56 -5.90
C GLN A 305 -5.61 -12.39 -6.46
N ASN A 306 -5.23 -12.42 -7.74
CA ASN A 306 -4.49 -11.31 -8.38
C ASN A 306 -5.31 -10.02 -8.37
N LEU A 307 -6.60 -10.12 -8.71
CA LEU A 307 -7.51 -8.97 -8.75
C LEU A 307 -7.71 -8.37 -7.36
N LEU A 308 -7.80 -9.18 -6.30
CA LEU A 308 -7.88 -8.71 -4.92
C LEU A 308 -6.58 -8.05 -4.45
N ILE A 309 -5.42 -8.64 -4.75
CA ILE A 309 -4.11 -8.04 -4.43
C ILE A 309 -4.01 -6.65 -5.06
N SER A 310 -4.33 -6.55 -6.34
CA SER A 310 -4.31 -5.28 -7.04
C SER A 310 -5.37 -4.30 -6.51
N ALA A 311 -6.53 -4.76 -6.04
CA ALA A 311 -7.54 -3.89 -5.41
C ALA A 311 -7.09 -3.34 -4.06
N ILE A 312 -6.35 -4.12 -3.27
CA ILE A 312 -5.74 -3.67 -2.00
C ILE A 312 -4.63 -2.65 -2.30
N SER A 313 -3.75 -2.95 -3.26
CA SER A 313 -2.69 -2.02 -3.65
C SER A 313 -3.24 -0.70 -4.18
N GLU A 314 -4.30 -0.74 -4.99
CA GLU A 314 -5.00 0.44 -5.50
C GLU A 314 -5.60 1.30 -4.38
N GLU A 315 -6.19 0.67 -3.35
CA GLU A 315 -6.72 1.39 -2.17
C GLU A 315 -5.58 2.07 -1.39
N ILE A 316 -4.48 1.37 -1.14
CA ILE A 316 -3.28 1.93 -0.48
C ILE A 316 -2.76 3.14 -1.26
N CYS A 317 -2.59 3.01 -2.57
CA CYS A 317 -2.16 4.11 -3.42
C CYS A 317 -3.15 5.28 -3.41
N THR A 318 -4.46 5.01 -3.33
CA THR A 318 -5.49 6.05 -3.27
C THR A 318 -5.39 6.85 -1.97
N ILE A 319 -5.15 6.17 -0.84
CA ILE A 319 -4.91 6.82 0.46
C ILE A 319 -3.67 7.71 0.37
N ILE A 320 -2.54 7.18 -0.10
CA ILE A 320 -1.28 7.95 -0.26
C ILE A 320 -1.50 9.18 -1.15
N LYS A 321 -2.19 9.02 -2.29
CA LYS A 321 -2.52 10.14 -3.19
C LYS A 321 -3.35 11.21 -2.49
N SER A 322 -4.35 10.81 -1.72
CA SER A 322 -5.19 11.75 -0.98
C SER A 322 -4.37 12.54 0.04
N GLU A 323 -3.49 11.87 0.78
CA GLU A 323 -2.58 12.51 1.74
C GLU A 323 -1.62 13.48 1.07
N ILE A 324 -1.04 13.13 -0.08
CA ILE A 324 -0.14 14.03 -0.83
C ILE A 324 -0.87 15.27 -1.33
N LYS A 325 -2.09 15.10 -1.86
CA LYS A 325 -2.92 16.22 -2.33
C LYS A 325 -3.26 17.18 -1.19
N LEU A 326 -3.50 16.66 0.02
CA LEU A 326 -3.71 17.45 1.24
C LEU A 326 -2.43 18.12 1.73
N ALA A 327 -1.31 17.41 1.71
CA ALA A 327 0.01 17.91 2.08
C ALA A 327 0.48 19.05 1.16
N ARG A 328 -0.02 19.08 -0.08
CA ARG A 328 0.32 20.00 -1.17
C ARG A 328 1.77 19.86 -1.66
N PHE A 329 2.78 19.90 -0.80
CA PHE A 329 4.18 19.78 -1.18
C PHE A 329 4.70 18.36 -0.95
N PHE A 330 5.47 17.85 -1.91
CA PHE A 330 6.13 16.56 -1.80
C PHE A 330 7.50 16.58 -2.49
N SER A 331 8.34 15.61 -2.14
CA SER A 331 9.60 15.35 -2.82
C SER A 331 9.69 13.88 -3.23
N ILE A 332 10.69 13.55 -4.05
CA ILE A 332 10.85 12.20 -4.59
C ILE A 332 12.26 11.66 -4.40
N SER A 333 12.36 10.38 -4.08
CA SER A 333 13.58 9.59 -4.15
C SER A 333 13.41 8.45 -5.15
N ILE A 334 14.39 8.31 -6.05
CA ILE A 334 14.43 7.28 -7.09
C ILE A 334 15.78 6.59 -7.03
N ASP A 335 15.74 5.29 -7.18
CA ASP A 335 16.94 4.47 -7.25
C ASP A 335 16.67 3.23 -8.11
N THR A 336 17.73 2.56 -8.49
CA THR A 336 17.67 1.40 -9.40
C THR A 336 18.42 0.20 -8.84
N THR A 337 17.87 -0.99 -9.04
CA THR A 337 18.55 -2.24 -8.65
C THR A 337 18.22 -3.36 -9.62
N PHE A 338 19.07 -4.40 -9.65
CA PHE A 338 18.74 -5.64 -10.35
C PHE A 338 17.96 -6.58 -9.44
N ASP A 339 16.86 -7.11 -9.94
CA ASP A 339 16.14 -8.19 -9.26
C ASP A 339 16.82 -9.57 -9.48
N VAL A 340 16.28 -10.60 -8.82
CA VAL A 340 16.78 -11.99 -8.93
C VAL A 340 16.73 -12.55 -10.36
N SER A 341 15.86 -11.99 -11.21
CA SER A 341 15.69 -12.36 -12.61
C SER A 341 16.57 -11.50 -13.54
N ARG A 342 17.47 -10.69 -12.99
CA ARG A 342 18.37 -9.76 -13.71
C ARG A 342 17.64 -8.69 -14.51
N LYS A 343 16.42 -8.34 -14.11
CA LYS A 343 15.70 -7.17 -14.64
C LYS A 343 16.01 -5.97 -13.79
N GLU A 344 16.21 -4.83 -14.42
CA GLU A 344 16.48 -3.56 -13.76
C GLU A 344 15.16 -2.94 -13.30
N GLN A 345 15.06 -2.74 -11.99
CA GLN A 345 13.88 -2.24 -11.29
C GLN A 345 14.17 -0.83 -10.78
N VAL A 346 13.24 0.09 -11.05
CA VAL A 346 13.29 1.50 -10.67
C VAL A 346 12.21 1.76 -9.63
N THR A 347 12.60 2.21 -8.44
CA THR A 347 11.67 2.52 -7.34
C THR A 347 11.36 4.00 -7.28
N PHE A 348 10.09 4.35 -7.01
CA PHE A 348 9.65 5.72 -6.79
C PHE A 348 9.10 5.87 -5.37
N ILE A 349 9.84 6.56 -4.50
CA ILE A 349 9.44 6.88 -3.12
C ILE A 349 9.09 8.37 -3.05
N LEU A 350 7.92 8.70 -2.52
CA LEU A 350 7.49 10.08 -2.27
C LEU A 350 7.63 10.41 -0.79
N ARG A 351 8.16 11.61 -0.50
CA ARG A 351 8.27 12.13 0.86
C ARG A 351 7.37 13.36 1.01
N TYR A 352 6.52 13.35 2.03
CA TYR A 352 5.57 14.42 2.33
C TYR A 352 5.26 14.45 3.83
N ILE A 353 4.46 15.43 4.27
CA ILE A 353 4.02 15.54 5.66
C ILE A 353 2.52 15.33 5.69
N ASN A 354 2.07 14.34 6.48
CA ASN A 354 0.65 14.05 6.60
C ASN A 354 -0.07 15.10 7.47
N GLU A 355 -1.40 14.98 7.59
CA GLU A 355 -2.23 15.91 8.37
C GLU A 355 -1.85 15.98 9.87
N PHE A 356 -1.27 14.89 10.39
CA PHE A 356 -0.80 14.79 11.78
C PHE A 356 0.59 15.41 12.01
N GLY A 357 1.23 15.93 10.95
CA GLY A 357 2.56 16.51 11.02
C GLY A 357 3.69 15.50 11.17
N ILE A 358 3.48 14.28 10.69
CA ILE A 358 4.47 13.21 10.63
C ILE A 358 5.04 13.17 9.20
N VAL A 359 6.37 13.01 9.10
CA VAL A 359 7.04 12.81 7.82
C VAL A 359 6.78 11.39 7.35
N CYS A 360 6.21 11.26 6.16
CA CYS A 360 5.92 9.98 5.53
C CYS A 360 6.80 9.81 4.29
N GLU A 361 7.38 8.63 4.12
CA GLU A 361 8.10 8.21 2.91
C GLU A 361 7.40 6.98 2.36
N ARG A 362 6.75 7.10 1.20
CA ARG A 362 5.82 6.10 0.66
C ARG A 362 6.22 5.63 -0.72
N LEU A 363 6.17 4.32 -0.93
CA LEU A 363 6.30 3.68 -2.22
C LEU A 363 5.05 3.93 -3.06
N ILE A 364 5.22 4.62 -4.18
CA ILE A 364 4.13 4.84 -5.15
C ILE A 364 4.21 3.92 -6.36
N GLY A 365 5.37 3.30 -6.59
CA GLY A 365 5.54 2.31 -7.66
C GLY A 365 6.95 1.76 -7.77
N MET A 366 7.05 0.57 -8.36
CA MET A 366 8.29 -0.05 -8.81
C MET A 366 8.11 -0.53 -10.25
N LYS A 367 8.90 0.04 -11.16
CA LYS A 367 8.78 -0.21 -12.60
C LYS A 367 10.03 -0.87 -13.16
N GLU A 368 9.84 -1.77 -14.12
CA GLU A 368 10.94 -2.33 -14.89
C GLU A 368 11.39 -1.31 -15.95
N SER A 369 12.69 -1.09 -16.08
CA SER A 369 13.26 -0.33 -17.20
C SER A 369 14.37 -1.13 -17.85
N ALA A 370 14.37 -1.23 -19.18
CA ALA A 370 15.46 -1.85 -19.93
C ALA A 370 16.67 -0.91 -20.10
N TYR A 371 16.46 0.40 -19.94
CA TYR A 371 17.47 1.42 -20.14
C TYR A 371 17.50 2.38 -18.95
N THR A 372 18.66 2.56 -18.34
CA THR A 372 18.89 3.54 -17.27
C THR A 372 19.55 4.82 -17.75
N THR A 373 19.26 5.26 -18.97
CA THR A 373 19.67 6.61 -19.40
C THR A 373 18.82 7.67 -18.71
N GLY A 374 19.35 8.87 -18.50
CA GLY A 374 18.59 9.94 -17.85
C GLY A 374 17.30 10.32 -18.59
N GLN A 375 17.24 10.16 -19.91
CA GLN A 375 16.01 10.36 -20.68
C GLN A 375 14.98 9.24 -20.44
N ALA A 376 15.40 7.98 -20.46
CA ALA A 376 14.49 6.85 -20.21
C ALA A 376 13.90 6.93 -18.79
N LEU A 377 14.73 7.23 -17.80
CA LEU A 377 14.30 7.45 -16.42
C LEU A 377 13.37 8.65 -16.28
N PHE A 378 13.60 9.72 -17.05
CA PHE A 378 12.72 10.89 -17.04
C PHE A 378 11.34 10.61 -17.64
N THR A 379 11.29 9.86 -18.75
CA THR A 379 10.02 9.39 -19.33
C THR A 379 9.26 8.52 -18.34
N LEU A 380 9.93 7.55 -17.74
CA LEU A 380 9.33 6.66 -16.73
C LEU A 380 8.83 7.43 -15.50
N PHE A 381 9.62 8.38 -14.99
CA PHE A 381 9.20 9.27 -13.92
C PHE A 381 7.94 10.04 -14.28
N SER A 382 7.88 10.62 -15.49
CA SER A 382 6.72 11.39 -15.95
C SER A 382 5.46 10.51 -16.04
N GLU A 383 5.58 9.30 -16.59
CA GLU A 383 4.48 8.32 -16.66
C GLU A 383 3.98 7.91 -15.26
N VAL A 384 4.88 7.69 -14.31
CA VAL A 384 4.50 7.36 -12.92
C VAL A 384 3.80 8.53 -12.25
N MET A 385 4.24 9.77 -12.45
CA MET A 385 3.55 10.94 -11.87
C MET A 385 2.18 11.17 -12.51
N GLU A 386 2.07 11.02 -13.83
CA GLU A 386 0.82 11.22 -14.58
C GLU A 386 -0.22 10.13 -14.26
N SER A 387 0.20 8.85 -14.22
CA SER A 387 -0.69 7.74 -13.85
C SER A 387 -1.20 7.82 -12.40
N ASN A 388 -0.46 8.51 -11.52
CA ASN A 388 -0.87 8.75 -10.15
C ASN A 388 -1.60 10.08 -9.94
N ASP A 389 -1.84 10.86 -11.00
CA ASP A 389 -2.49 12.18 -10.93
C ASP A 389 -1.81 13.13 -9.92
N LEU A 390 -0.46 13.18 -10.00
CA LEU A 390 0.38 14.03 -9.15
C LEU A 390 1.01 15.16 -9.97
N ASP A 391 0.67 16.40 -9.63
CA ASP A 391 1.22 17.61 -10.27
C ASP A 391 2.65 17.92 -9.78
N TRP A 392 3.61 17.15 -10.29
CA TRP A 392 5.02 17.32 -10.02
C TRP A 392 5.61 18.60 -10.63
N LYS A 393 4.96 19.18 -11.65
CA LYS A 393 5.43 20.42 -12.31
C LYS A 393 5.26 21.63 -11.42
N LYS A 394 4.25 21.61 -10.54
CA LYS A 394 3.98 22.68 -9.58
C LYS A 394 4.47 22.36 -8.18
N TYR A 395 4.21 21.16 -7.68
CA TYR A 395 4.29 20.89 -6.24
C TYR A 395 5.48 20.03 -5.80
N LEU A 396 6.27 19.52 -6.74
CA LEU A 396 7.52 18.83 -6.40
C LEU A 396 8.55 19.86 -5.93
N VAL A 397 8.95 19.77 -4.66
CA VAL A 397 9.92 20.70 -4.04
C VAL A 397 11.33 20.13 -3.98
N GLY A 398 11.50 18.82 -4.10
CA GLY A 398 12.82 18.20 -4.02
C GLY A 398 12.90 16.86 -4.74
N GLN A 399 14.11 16.49 -5.11
CA GLN A 399 14.44 15.22 -5.74
C GLN A 399 15.78 14.70 -5.22
N SER A 400 15.88 13.40 -4.92
CA SER A 400 17.09 12.79 -4.35
C SER A 400 17.39 11.41 -4.94
N TYR A 401 18.57 11.28 -5.56
CA TYR A 401 19.04 10.06 -6.22
C TYR A 401 20.51 9.78 -5.87
N ASP A 402 21.03 8.64 -6.33
CA ASP A 402 22.43 8.28 -6.21
C ASP A 402 23.37 9.14 -7.10
N GLY A 403 24.66 8.85 -7.05
CA GLY A 403 25.68 9.58 -7.83
C GLY A 403 25.84 9.11 -9.28
N ALA A 404 24.97 8.23 -9.79
CA ALA A 404 25.13 7.69 -11.14
C ALA A 404 25.03 8.80 -12.20
N ALA A 405 25.83 8.70 -13.26
CA ALA A 405 25.88 9.72 -14.31
C ALA A 405 24.52 9.94 -14.99
N SER A 406 23.70 8.89 -15.11
CA SER A 406 22.33 8.95 -15.64
C SER A 406 21.35 9.66 -14.71
N MET A 407 21.62 9.68 -13.40
CA MET A 407 20.79 10.36 -12.40
C MET A 407 21.28 11.80 -12.20
N GLN A 408 22.52 11.96 -11.72
CA GLN A 408 23.11 13.24 -11.30
C GLN A 408 23.61 14.11 -12.48
N GLY A 409 23.85 13.53 -13.65
CA GLY A 409 24.54 14.18 -14.77
C GLY A 409 24.06 15.59 -15.09
N LYS A 410 25.00 16.54 -15.17
CA LYS A 410 24.74 17.99 -15.34
C LYS A 410 24.02 18.34 -16.64
N TYR A 411 24.17 17.53 -17.69
CA TYR A 411 23.62 17.81 -19.03
C TYR A 411 22.46 16.88 -19.37
N ASN A 412 22.64 15.57 -19.19
CA ASN A 412 21.69 14.55 -19.62
C ASN A 412 21.15 13.67 -18.48
N GLY A 413 21.47 14.02 -17.22
CA GLY A 413 20.98 13.29 -16.06
C GLY A 413 19.50 13.55 -15.79
N LEU A 414 18.84 12.60 -15.15
CA LEU A 414 17.45 12.71 -14.71
C LEU A 414 17.20 14.03 -13.96
N GLN A 415 18.09 14.38 -13.03
CA GLN A 415 17.90 15.57 -12.21
C GLN A 415 17.83 16.85 -13.04
N THR A 416 18.62 16.92 -14.13
CA THR A 416 18.67 18.09 -15.01
C THR A 416 17.36 18.21 -15.76
N LYS A 417 16.86 17.10 -16.31
CA LYS A 417 15.60 17.06 -17.06
C LYS A 417 14.39 17.42 -16.21
N VAL A 418 14.34 16.94 -14.96
CA VAL A 418 13.29 17.33 -14.01
C VAL A 418 13.35 18.85 -13.73
N ARG A 419 14.55 19.40 -13.52
CA ARG A 419 14.75 20.84 -13.25
C ARG A 419 14.48 21.75 -14.45
N GLU A 420 14.68 21.28 -15.67
CA GLU A 420 14.33 22.03 -16.88
C GLU A 420 12.83 22.36 -16.93
N ILE A 421 11.98 21.46 -16.44
CA ILE A 421 10.52 21.64 -16.41
C ILE A 421 10.06 22.25 -15.07
N ASN A 422 10.60 21.78 -13.95
CA ASN A 422 10.32 22.32 -12.62
C ASN A 422 11.62 22.76 -11.93
N PRO A 423 12.02 24.05 -12.07
CA PRO A 423 13.20 24.60 -11.41
C PRO A 423 13.14 24.57 -9.87
N GLN A 424 11.94 24.44 -9.27
CA GLN A 424 11.75 24.40 -7.82
C GLN A 424 12.10 23.03 -7.24
N ALA A 425 12.20 21.98 -8.05
CA ALA A 425 12.56 20.63 -7.61
C ALA A 425 14.07 20.54 -7.31
N VAL A 426 14.46 20.96 -6.11
CA VAL A 426 15.87 21.00 -5.69
C VAL A 426 16.45 19.59 -5.67
N PHE A 427 17.57 19.41 -6.39
CA PHE A 427 18.30 18.16 -6.37
C PHE A 427 19.20 18.07 -5.14
N ILE A 428 19.00 17.03 -4.35
CA ILE A 428 19.81 16.67 -3.20
C ILE A 428 20.48 15.34 -3.51
N TRP A 429 21.80 15.35 -3.68
CA TRP A 429 22.56 14.12 -3.83
C TRP A 429 22.55 13.37 -2.49
N CYS A 430 22.08 12.11 -2.51
CA CYS A 430 21.88 11.27 -1.33
C CYS A 430 23.06 11.35 -0.35
N HIS A 431 22.82 11.93 0.84
CA HIS A 431 23.86 12.17 1.83
C HIS A 431 24.47 10.88 2.38
N ALA A 432 23.66 9.83 2.55
CA ALA A 432 24.14 8.52 3.00
C ALA A 432 25.11 7.90 1.98
N HIS A 433 24.74 7.88 0.69
CA HIS A 433 25.61 7.40 -0.37
C HIS A 433 26.88 8.26 -0.53
N ARG A 434 26.77 9.58 -0.41
CA ARG A 434 27.95 10.48 -0.43
C ARG A 434 28.92 10.19 0.69
N LEU A 435 28.42 9.95 1.90
CA LEU A 435 29.24 9.59 3.06
C LEU A 435 29.95 8.26 2.83
N ASP A 436 29.26 7.29 2.26
CA ASP A 436 29.84 5.99 1.92
C ASP A 436 30.96 6.09 0.85
N LEU A 437 30.80 6.97 -0.14
CA LEU A 437 31.85 7.27 -1.13
C LEU A 437 33.09 7.92 -0.49
N ILE A 438 32.93 8.70 0.58
CA ILE A 438 34.06 9.27 1.34
C ILE A 438 34.84 8.14 2.01
N ILE A 439 34.14 7.20 2.65
CA ILE A 439 34.76 6.04 3.28
C ILE A 439 35.48 5.17 2.24
N THR A 440 34.84 4.89 1.11
CA THR A 440 35.46 4.15 -0.01
C THR A 440 36.73 4.85 -0.49
N SER A 441 36.71 6.19 -0.58
CA SER A 441 37.89 6.98 -0.97
C SER A 441 39.00 6.95 0.10
N ALA A 442 38.65 6.83 1.38
CA ALA A 442 39.60 6.72 2.49
C ALA A 442 40.28 5.34 2.54
N VAL A 443 39.51 4.28 2.27
CA VAL A 443 40.01 2.90 2.15
C VAL A 443 41.03 2.78 1.02
N GLY A 444 40.85 3.52 -0.07
CA GLY A 444 41.78 3.59 -1.21
C GLY A 444 42.90 4.63 -1.08
N SER A 445 43.08 5.28 0.07
CA SER A 445 43.95 6.47 0.20
C SER A 445 45.45 6.18 0.21
N CYS A 446 45.86 5.03 0.74
CA CYS A 446 47.26 4.63 0.84
C CYS A 446 47.39 3.10 0.75
N SER A 447 48.60 2.61 0.46
CA SER A 447 48.85 1.17 0.30
C SER A 447 48.46 0.35 1.53
N THR A 448 48.66 0.89 2.72
CA THR A 448 48.35 0.20 3.97
C THR A 448 46.84 0.07 4.19
N ALA A 449 46.07 1.11 3.87
CA ALA A 449 44.60 1.05 3.91
C ALA A 449 44.07 0.05 2.88
N VAL A 450 44.60 0.08 1.65
CA VAL A 450 44.24 -0.88 0.59
C VAL A 450 44.53 -2.32 1.02
N ASN A 451 45.70 -2.57 1.63
CA ASN A 451 46.06 -3.89 2.13
C ASN A 451 45.14 -4.36 3.25
N LEU A 452 44.74 -3.48 4.17
CA LEU A 452 43.78 -3.81 5.23
C LEU A 452 42.49 -4.36 4.64
N PHE A 453 41.77 -3.55 3.88
CA PHE A 453 40.46 -3.92 3.38
C PHE A 453 40.52 -5.00 2.30
N GLY A 454 41.59 -5.04 1.49
CA GLY A 454 41.82 -6.13 0.53
C GLY A 454 42.06 -7.48 1.21
N ASN A 455 42.80 -7.52 2.32
CA ASN A 455 43.00 -8.76 3.08
C ASN A 455 41.75 -9.18 3.87
N LEU A 456 40.95 -8.23 4.35
CA LEU A 456 39.64 -8.54 4.95
C LEU A 456 38.68 -9.18 3.93
N GLU A 457 38.65 -8.69 2.68
CA GLU A 457 37.84 -9.28 1.61
C GLU A 457 38.36 -10.67 1.23
N LYS A 458 39.68 -10.86 1.13
CA LYS A 458 40.29 -12.19 0.92
C LYS A 458 39.91 -13.16 2.04
N LEU A 459 39.99 -12.74 3.30
CA LEU A 459 39.59 -13.54 4.45
C LEU A 459 38.11 -13.96 4.36
N PHE A 460 37.23 -13.02 4.00
CA PHE A 460 35.81 -13.31 3.78
C PHE A 460 35.62 -14.38 2.71
N VAL A 461 36.22 -14.21 1.53
CA VAL A 461 36.12 -15.18 0.41
C VAL A 461 36.67 -16.53 0.84
N PHE A 462 37.84 -16.55 1.48
CA PHE A 462 38.50 -17.76 1.94
C PHE A 462 37.59 -18.58 2.87
N ILE A 463 37.08 -17.98 3.95
CA ILE A 463 36.25 -18.71 4.93
C ILE A 463 34.84 -18.99 4.38
N SER A 464 34.23 -18.06 3.66
CA SER A 464 32.82 -18.17 3.22
C SER A 464 32.62 -19.11 2.04
N CYS A 465 33.63 -19.29 1.18
CA CYS A 465 33.53 -20.22 0.05
C CYS A 465 33.57 -21.70 0.46
N SER A 466 33.78 -22.03 1.74
CA SER A 466 33.87 -23.40 2.22
C SER A 466 33.02 -23.64 3.46
N LYS A 467 32.05 -24.57 3.34
CA LYS A 467 31.19 -25.01 4.46
C LYS A 467 32.00 -25.53 5.65
N ARG A 468 33.09 -26.26 5.39
CA ARG A 468 33.97 -26.82 6.42
C ARG A 468 34.68 -25.73 7.22
N ARG A 469 35.45 -24.88 6.53
CA ARG A 469 36.11 -23.69 7.12
C ARG A 469 35.13 -22.79 7.89
N ASN A 470 33.92 -22.55 7.37
CA ASN A 470 32.89 -21.80 8.09
C ASN A 470 32.43 -22.52 9.38
N SER A 471 32.28 -23.85 9.36
CA SER A 471 31.96 -24.65 10.54
C SER A 471 33.04 -24.56 11.61
N ILE A 472 34.31 -24.71 11.22
CA ILE A 472 35.47 -24.59 12.12
C ILE A 472 35.47 -23.19 12.77
N TYR A 473 35.26 -22.15 11.96
CA TYR A 473 35.17 -20.78 12.48
C TYR A 473 34.05 -20.58 13.52
N ARG A 474 32.90 -21.24 13.36
CA ARG A 474 31.83 -21.19 14.37
C ARG A 474 32.24 -21.93 15.65
N GLU A 475 32.86 -23.09 15.51
CA GLU A 475 33.34 -23.89 16.65
C GLU A 475 34.38 -23.11 17.47
N LYS A 476 35.38 -22.52 16.81
CA LYS A 476 36.41 -21.70 17.47
C LYS A 476 35.83 -20.46 18.16
N GLN A 477 34.80 -19.84 17.58
CA GLN A 477 34.10 -18.75 18.24
C GLN A 477 33.39 -19.20 19.51
N THR A 478 32.70 -20.34 19.50
CA THR A 478 32.04 -20.88 20.70
C THR A 478 33.05 -21.24 21.79
N LEU A 479 34.23 -21.73 21.41
CA LEU A 479 35.31 -22.06 22.36
C LEU A 479 35.93 -20.80 22.99
N ARG A 480 36.23 -19.77 22.19
CA ARG A 480 36.85 -18.53 22.67
C ARG A 480 35.86 -17.60 23.36
N TYR A 481 34.60 -17.59 22.91
CA TYR A 481 33.58 -16.63 23.32
C TYR A 481 32.23 -17.34 23.61
N PRO A 482 32.16 -18.21 24.63
CA PRO A 482 31.00 -19.10 24.87
C PRO A 482 29.68 -18.36 25.12
N ASN A 483 29.73 -17.15 25.68
CA ASN A 483 28.54 -16.32 25.97
C ASN A 483 28.26 -15.27 24.89
N SER A 484 28.99 -15.27 23.78
CA SER A 484 28.84 -14.27 22.72
C SER A 484 28.05 -14.83 21.53
N ARG A 485 27.25 -13.96 20.90
CA ARG A 485 26.58 -14.29 19.63
C ARG A 485 27.63 -14.61 18.55
N ILE A 486 27.49 -15.76 17.92
CA ILE A 486 28.34 -16.19 16.79
C ILE A 486 28.21 -15.17 15.64
N ARG A 487 29.34 -14.69 15.14
CA ARG A 487 29.40 -13.69 14.07
C ARG A 487 29.89 -14.34 12.77
N SER A 488 29.20 -14.07 11.67
CA SER A 488 29.70 -14.39 10.34
C SER A 488 30.62 -13.28 9.83
N ILE A 489 31.72 -13.65 9.18
CA ILE A 489 32.60 -12.69 8.51
C ILE A 489 31.80 -11.96 7.45
N LYS A 490 31.96 -10.64 7.40
CA LYS A 490 31.23 -9.77 6.47
C LYS A 490 32.10 -9.46 5.26
N LYS A 491 31.45 -9.35 4.11
CA LYS A 491 32.06 -8.87 2.88
C LYS A 491 32.36 -7.37 3.00
N VAL A 492 33.52 -6.94 2.49
CA VAL A 492 34.00 -5.56 2.61
C VAL A 492 33.35 -4.66 1.58
N GLU A 493 33.25 -5.12 0.33
CA GLU A 493 32.62 -4.37 -0.77
C GLU A 493 31.21 -4.90 -1.04
N THR A 494 30.21 -4.18 -0.55
CA THR A 494 28.79 -4.43 -0.85
C THR A 494 28.10 -3.13 -1.27
N THR A 495 26.90 -3.24 -1.83
CA THR A 495 26.05 -2.07 -2.10
C THR A 495 25.47 -1.45 -0.83
N ARG A 496 25.76 -1.98 0.37
CA ARG A 496 25.26 -1.47 1.64
C ARG A 496 26.22 -0.46 2.23
N TRP A 497 25.68 0.64 2.73
CA TRP A 497 26.45 1.67 3.40
C TRP A 497 27.21 1.12 4.61
N MET A 498 28.46 1.57 4.76
CA MET A 498 29.37 1.20 5.87
C MET A 498 29.81 -0.26 5.93
N SER A 499 29.78 -1.02 4.82
CA SER A 499 30.19 -2.44 4.82
C SER A 499 31.63 -2.66 5.29
N GLN A 500 32.52 -1.71 5.03
CA GLN A 500 33.91 -1.74 5.49
C GLN A 500 34.01 -1.68 7.03
N ALA A 501 33.15 -0.88 7.67
CA ALA A 501 33.13 -0.75 9.14
C ALA A 501 32.64 -2.05 9.79
N PHE A 502 31.56 -2.65 9.27
CA PHE A 502 31.03 -3.90 9.80
C PHE A 502 31.99 -5.08 9.60
N ALA A 503 32.69 -5.14 8.46
CA ALA A 503 33.71 -6.15 8.21
C ALA A 503 34.89 -6.03 9.19
N LEU A 504 35.40 -4.81 9.38
CA LEU A 504 36.51 -4.55 10.31
C LEU A 504 36.11 -4.84 11.76
N ASP A 505 34.94 -4.36 12.20
CA ASP A 505 34.43 -4.59 13.56
C ASP A 505 34.22 -6.07 13.86
N THR A 506 33.72 -6.84 12.88
CA THR A 506 33.58 -8.30 13.02
C THR A 506 34.95 -8.96 13.22
N VAL A 507 35.93 -8.63 12.38
CA VAL A 507 37.27 -9.23 12.44
C VAL A 507 37.99 -8.88 13.73
N LEU A 508 37.88 -7.64 14.20
CA LEU A 508 38.48 -7.24 15.48
C LEU A 508 37.84 -7.97 16.67
N LYS A 509 36.51 -8.15 16.66
CA LYS A 509 35.79 -8.86 17.74
C LYS A 509 36.05 -10.36 17.78
N THR A 510 36.40 -10.96 16.65
CA THR A 510 36.60 -12.42 16.53
C THR A 510 38.03 -12.80 16.15
N LEU A 511 39.00 -11.88 16.31
CA LEU A 511 40.37 -12.02 15.81
C LEU A 511 41.03 -13.33 16.26
N GLU A 512 40.99 -13.65 17.55
CA GLU A 512 41.60 -14.90 18.06
C GLU A 512 40.95 -16.15 17.45
N SER A 513 39.62 -16.18 17.36
CA SER A 513 38.92 -17.30 16.74
C SER A 513 39.22 -17.44 15.24
N ILE A 514 39.49 -16.32 14.55
CA ILE A 514 39.92 -16.32 13.14
C ILE A 514 41.32 -16.93 13.04
N LEU A 515 42.26 -16.52 13.90
CA LEU A 515 43.62 -17.06 13.92
C LEU A 515 43.62 -18.57 14.20
N ASP A 516 42.90 -19.01 15.23
CA ASP A 516 42.74 -20.44 15.54
C ASP A 516 42.15 -21.22 14.35
N THR A 517 41.18 -20.62 13.64
CA THR A 517 40.59 -21.24 12.44
C THR A 517 41.59 -21.37 11.32
N LEU A 518 42.36 -20.32 11.04
CA LEU A 518 43.35 -20.32 9.95
C LEU A 518 44.48 -21.31 10.23
N GLU A 519 44.91 -21.42 11.49
CA GLU A 519 45.97 -22.34 11.91
C GLU A 519 45.50 -23.80 11.82
N ASP A 520 44.28 -24.11 12.27
CA ASP A 520 43.68 -25.44 12.09
C ASP A 520 43.55 -25.81 10.60
N VAL A 521 43.04 -24.88 9.77
CA VAL A 521 42.89 -25.11 8.33
C VAL A 521 44.25 -25.29 7.66
N LYS A 522 45.28 -24.52 8.05
CA LYS A 522 46.65 -24.67 7.55
C LYS A 522 47.22 -26.04 7.89
N ASN A 523 47.01 -26.52 9.11
CA ASN A 523 47.54 -27.81 9.57
C ASN A 523 46.80 -29.01 8.96
N VAL A 524 45.51 -28.86 8.65
CA VAL A 524 44.69 -29.96 8.12
C VAL A 524 44.59 -29.93 6.59
N GLU A 525 44.20 -28.80 6.01
CA GLU A 525 44.03 -28.66 4.54
C GLU A 525 45.33 -28.24 3.86
N GLY A 526 46.15 -27.40 4.50
CA GLY A 526 47.39 -26.89 3.91
C GLY A 526 48.46 -27.95 3.65
N GLN A 527 48.41 -29.09 4.35
CA GLN A 527 49.27 -30.25 4.09
C GLN A 527 48.89 -31.00 2.80
N VAL A 528 47.65 -30.83 2.35
CA VAL A 528 47.10 -31.49 1.15
C VAL A 528 47.06 -30.53 -0.04
N ASP A 529 46.71 -29.26 0.19
CA ASP A 529 46.71 -28.19 -0.81
C ASP A 529 47.66 -27.06 -0.38
N TYR A 530 48.82 -27.03 -1.03
CA TYR A 530 49.86 -26.02 -0.78
C TYR A 530 49.36 -24.58 -0.99
N ARG A 531 48.33 -24.36 -1.83
CA ARG A 531 47.76 -23.03 -2.05
C ARG A 531 46.99 -22.56 -0.84
N VAL A 532 46.17 -23.45 -0.25
CA VAL A 532 45.41 -23.18 0.98
C VAL A 532 46.37 -22.93 2.14
N GLY A 533 47.42 -23.75 2.27
CA GLY A 533 48.45 -23.57 3.28
C GLY A 533 49.19 -22.23 3.16
N ALA A 534 49.59 -21.85 1.94
CA ALA A 534 50.24 -20.56 1.69
C ALA A 534 49.31 -19.37 1.95
N GLU A 535 48.04 -19.47 1.56
CA GLU A 535 47.04 -18.41 1.77
C GLU A 535 46.71 -18.22 3.26
N CYS A 536 46.50 -19.31 4.02
CA CYS A 536 46.38 -19.24 5.48
C CYS A 536 47.60 -18.58 6.11
N ASN A 537 48.80 -19.01 5.72
CA ASN A 537 50.04 -18.47 6.28
C ASN A 537 50.17 -16.97 6.00
N GLY A 538 49.84 -16.52 4.78
CA GLY A 538 49.85 -15.10 4.43
C GLY A 538 48.81 -14.29 5.21
N LEU A 539 47.62 -14.82 5.43
CA LEU A 539 46.57 -14.17 6.23
C LEU A 539 46.94 -14.08 7.72
N ILE A 540 47.47 -15.15 8.30
CA ILE A 540 47.96 -15.19 9.69
C ILE A 540 49.06 -14.14 9.89
N GLN A 541 50.11 -14.19 9.06
CA GLN A 541 51.22 -13.22 9.11
C GLN A 541 50.74 -11.76 9.01
N TYR A 542 49.70 -11.50 8.20
CA TYR A 542 49.13 -10.17 8.10
C TYR A 542 48.32 -9.77 9.33
N LEU A 543 47.44 -10.64 9.84
CA LEU A 543 46.58 -10.38 10.99
C LEU A 543 47.38 -10.26 12.30
N GLU A 544 48.51 -10.94 12.41
CA GLU A 544 49.45 -10.83 13.54
C GLU A 544 50.37 -9.61 13.39
N SER A 545 50.38 -8.92 12.25
CA SER A 545 51.29 -7.80 12.03
C SER A 545 50.90 -6.55 12.83
N PHE A 546 51.90 -5.85 13.36
CA PHE A 546 51.70 -4.56 14.03
C PHE A 546 51.04 -3.51 13.12
N ILE A 547 51.35 -3.55 11.82
CA ILE A 547 50.76 -2.67 10.80
C ILE A 547 49.25 -2.86 10.69
N PHE A 548 48.77 -4.11 10.74
CA PHE A 548 47.34 -4.40 10.74
C PHE A 548 46.67 -3.79 11.96
N LEU A 549 47.15 -4.08 13.17
CA LEU A 549 46.56 -3.57 14.42
C LEU A 549 46.51 -2.04 14.46
N LEU A 550 47.62 -1.37 14.13
CA LEU A 550 47.69 0.08 14.13
C LEU A 550 46.70 0.69 13.13
N THR A 551 46.67 0.16 11.90
CA THR A 551 45.78 0.68 10.83
C THR A 551 44.31 0.37 11.12
N ALA A 552 44.02 -0.81 11.64
CA ALA A 552 42.69 -1.22 12.05
C ALA A 552 42.14 -0.32 13.16
N ASN A 553 42.94 0.01 14.18
CA ASN A 553 42.53 0.91 15.26
C ASN A 553 42.24 2.34 14.77
N VAL A 554 43.03 2.84 13.83
CA VAL A 554 42.79 4.15 13.19
C VAL A 554 41.44 4.16 12.45
N PHE A 555 41.20 3.19 11.58
CA PHE A 555 39.93 3.09 10.86
C PHE A 555 38.75 2.84 11.79
N LYS A 556 38.92 2.01 12.83
CA LYS A 556 37.89 1.77 13.84
C LYS A 556 37.46 3.07 14.50
N LYS A 557 38.40 3.92 14.90
CA LYS A 557 38.07 5.22 15.50
C LYS A 557 37.38 6.17 14.52
N ILE A 558 37.80 6.19 13.26
CA ILE A 558 37.12 6.98 12.22
C ILE A 558 35.67 6.48 12.06
N PHE A 559 35.46 5.16 11.99
CA PHE A 559 34.13 4.57 11.87
C PHE A 559 33.26 4.84 13.09
N ASP A 560 33.80 4.88 14.31
CA ASP A 560 33.03 5.25 15.50
C ASP A 560 32.43 6.67 15.40
N TYR A 561 33.04 7.58 14.63
CA TYR A 561 32.50 8.92 14.36
C TYR A 561 31.59 8.99 13.13
N VAL A 562 31.76 8.11 12.15
CA VAL A 562 31.04 8.16 10.86
C VAL A 562 29.83 7.23 10.83
N GLU A 563 29.90 6.05 11.43
CA GLU A 563 28.82 5.06 11.45
C GLU A 563 27.53 5.61 12.09
N PRO A 564 27.56 6.31 13.25
CA PRO A 564 26.35 6.89 13.82
C PRO A 564 25.72 7.94 12.90
N VAL A 565 26.55 8.71 12.18
CA VAL A 565 26.08 9.70 11.20
C VAL A 565 25.42 8.99 10.02
N SER A 566 26.05 7.94 9.50
CA SER A 566 25.47 7.14 8.41
C SER A 566 24.09 6.61 8.80
N ARG A 567 23.96 6.01 10.00
CA ARG A 567 22.66 5.53 10.50
C ARG A 567 21.63 6.66 10.65
N ALA A 568 22.03 7.81 11.16
CA ALA A 568 21.14 8.96 11.30
C ALA A 568 20.65 9.51 9.95
N LEU A 569 21.50 9.52 8.92
CA LEU A 569 21.13 9.93 7.55
C LEU A 569 20.13 8.98 6.89
N GLN A 570 19.98 7.77 7.40
CA GLN A 570 19.05 6.75 6.89
C GLN A 570 17.68 6.77 7.58
N ALA A 571 17.55 7.52 8.69
CA ALA A 571 16.31 7.61 9.43
C ALA A 571 15.23 8.36 8.65
N HIS A 572 13.97 7.93 8.77
CA HIS A 572 12.84 8.53 8.05
C HIS A 572 12.58 10.01 8.41
N ASN A 573 12.85 10.39 9.66
CA ASN A 573 12.55 11.71 10.21
C ASN A 573 13.72 12.71 10.13
N ILE A 574 14.83 12.35 9.48
CA ILE A 574 16.00 13.23 9.37
C ILE A 574 15.64 14.48 8.56
N ASP A 575 16.07 15.66 9.05
CA ASP A 575 15.96 16.95 8.36
C ASP A 575 17.35 17.54 8.05
N ILE A 576 17.39 18.46 7.07
CA ILE A 576 18.65 18.90 6.45
C ILE A 576 19.58 19.59 7.47
N LEU A 577 19.01 20.28 8.46
CA LEU A 577 19.80 20.95 9.50
C LEU A 577 20.44 19.93 10.43
N THR A 578 19.67 18.93 10.84
CA THR A 578 20.17 17.84 11.68
C THR A 578 21.27 17.05 10.97
N ALA A 579 21.10 16.76 9.67
CA ALA A 579 22.12 16.11 8.86
C ALA A 579 23.45 16.92 8.82
N ILE A 580 23.37 18.23 8.59
CA ILE A 580 24.55 19.11 8.54
C ILE A 580 25.22 19.22 9.91
N ASP A 581 24.46 19.31 11.00
CA ASP A 581 25.02 19.35 12.36
C ASP A 581 25.81 18.07 12.69
N PHE A 582 25.27 16.90 12.34
CA PHE A 582 25.98 15.63 12.51
C PHE A 582 27.25 15.53 11.67
N LEU A 583 27.18 15.95 10.41
CA LEU A 583 28.36 15.97 9.54
C LEU A 583 29.45 16.91 10.09
N LYS A 584 29.10 18.12 10.53
CA LYS A 584 30.05 19.08 11.12
C LYS A 584 30.65 18.59 12.43
N LYS A 585 29.85 17.96 13.29
CA LYS A 585 30.35 17.33 14.54
C LYS A 585 31.35 16.23 14.24
N SER A 586 31.03 15.35 13.29
CA SER A 586 31.92 14.26 12.87
C SER A 586 33.20 14.81 12.22
N GLU A 587 33.09 15.81 11.34
CA GLU A 587 34.24 16.51 10.74
C GLU A 587 35.16 17.10 11.83
N LYS A 588 34.60 17.78 12.83
CA LYS A 588 35.38 18.35 13.94
C LYS A 588 36.09 17.25 14.75
N ASN A 589 35.40 16.14 15.03
CA ASN A 589 35.99 15.02 15.78
C ASN A 589 37.13 14.36 15.00
N ILE A 590 36.96 14.15 13.69
CA ILE A 590 38.00 13.59 12.82
C ILE A 590 39.16 14.58 12.65
N PHE A 591 38.88 15.88 12.57
CA PHE A 591 39.91 16.92 12.54
C PHE A 591 40.78 16.88 13.79
N ASN A 592 40.17 16.69 14.96
CA ASN A 592 40.90 16.58 16.22
C ASN A 592 41.83 15.37 16.24
N LEU A 593 41.52 14.27 15.54
CA LEU A 593 42.42 13.11 15.42
C LEU A 593 43.75 13.48 14.75
N ARG A 594 43.80 14.55 13.95
CA ARG A 594 45.01 15.02 13.26
C ARG A 594 45.99 15.72 14.22
N CYS A 595 46.39 15.02 15.29
CA CYS A 595 47.31 15.49 16.32
C CYS A 595 48.39 14.44 16.58
N ASP A 596 49.62 14.89 16.82
CA ASP A 596 50.76 14.02 17.13
C ASP A 596 50.57 13.24 18.44
N THR A 597 49.91 13.85 19.45
CA THR A 597 49.65 13.17 20.73
C THR A 597 48.68 12.01 20.57
N ILE A 598 47.62 12.20 19.79
CA ILE A 598 46.61 11.16 19.55
C ILE A 598 47.20 10.04 18.69
N PHE A 599 48.08 10.36 17.74
CA PHE A 599 48.84 9.34 17.02
C PHE A 599 49.65 8.46 17.98
N GLN A 600 50.32 9.07 18.96
CA GLN A 600 51.09 8.34 19.95
C GLN A 600 50.19 7.43 20.81
N ASP A 601 49.00 7.90 21.21
CA ASP A 601 48.03 7.08 21.93
C ASP A 601 47.60 5.84 21.11
N PHE A 602 47.37 5.99 19.80
CA PHE A 602 47.06 4.86 18.92
C PHE A 602 48.23 3.87 18.82
N TYR A 603 49.44 4.39 18.72
CA TYR A 603 50.66 3.59 18.64
C TYR A 603 50.87 2.77 19.91
N ASP A 604 50.73 3.41 21.08
CA ASP A 604 50.90 2.76 22.38
C ASP A 604 49.77 1.75 22.64
N THR A 605 48.53 2.08 22.28
CA THR A 605 47.40 1.14 22.36
C THR A 605 47.64 -0.10 21.50
N ALA A 606 48.04 0.08 20.24
CA ALA A 606 48.33 -1.05 19.35
C ALA A 606 49.48 -1.91 19.88
N LYS A 607 50.48 -1.28 20.53
CA LYS A 607 51.62 -1.98 21.14
C LYS A 607 51.18 -2.84 22.32
N THR A 608 50.33 -2.31 23.20
CA THR A 608 49.75 -3.09 24.30
C THR A 608 48.91 -4.25 23.78
N THR A 609 48.04 -4.02 22.79
CA THR A 609 47.24 -5.11 22.19
C THR A 609 48.11 -6.19 21.55
N ALA A 610 49.20 -5.82 20.87
CA ALA A 610 50.15 -6.79 20.31
C ALA A 610 50.86 -7.61 21.40
N GLN A 611 51.20 -6.98 22.54
CA GLN A 611 51.76 -7.66 23.70
C GLN A 611 50.78 -8.68 24.30
N ASP A 612 49.52 -8.27 24.50
CA ASP A 612 48.50 -9.12 25.10
C ASP A 612 48.19 -10.36 24.23
N LEU A 613 48.26 -10.21 22.90
CA LEU A 613 48.01 -11.28 21.94
C LEU A 613 49.28 -12.10 21.60
N ASN A 614 50.43 -11.81 22.22
CA ASN A 614 51.74 -12.42 21.91
C ASN A 614 52.14 -12.33 20.43
N PHE A 615 51.75 -11.27 19.73
CA PHE A 615 52.18 -11.05 18.36
C PHE A 615 53.64 -10.58 18.33
N GLU A 616 54.38 -10.90 17.27
CA GLU A 616 55.72 -10.37 17.09
C GLU A 616 55.67 -8.84 16.99
N ILE A 617 56.12 -8.16 18.06
CA ILE A 617 56.35 -6.71 18.08
C ILE A 617 57.68 -6.46 17.36
N GLU A 618 57.81 -6.94 16.13
CA GLU A 618 58.85 -6.42 15.27
C GLU A 618 58.45 -5.00 14.88
N LEU A 619 59.14 -4.04 15.49
CA LEU A 619 59.17 -2.59 15.16
C LEU A 619 59.48 -2.26 13.69
N ASN A 620 59.46 -3.25 12.80
CA ASN A 620 59.90 -3.14 11.43
C ASN A 620 58.71 -2.77 10.53
N LEU A 621 58.13 -1.59 10.78
CA LEU A 621 57.63 -0.81 9.65
C LEU A 621 58.78 -0.80 8.62
N PRO A 622 58.56 -1.30 7.38
CA PRO A 622 59.67 -1.70 6.52
C PRO A 622 60.61 -0.54 6.23
N THR A 623 61.88 -0.68 6.62
CA THR A 623 62.93 0.30 6.34
C THR A 623 63.23 0.29 4.84
N LYS A 624 62.85 1.36 4.14
CA LYS A 624 63.16 1.49 2.70
C LYS A 624 64.66 1.74 2.51
N ARG A 625 65.32 0.90 1.71
CA ARG A 625 66.72 1.09 1.31
C ARG A 625 66.85 2.39 0.50
N GLN A 626 67.75 3.28 0.93
CA GLN A 626 68.01 4.55 0.24
C GLN A 626 68.72 4.33 -1.10
N ARG A 627 68.25 5.00 -2.15
CA ARG A 627 69.03 5.22 -3.38
C ARG A 627 69.83 6.51 -3.20
N ARG A 628 71.15 6.41 -3.03
CA ARG A 628 72.03 7.60 -2.98
C ARG A 628 72.17 8.17 -4.39
N VAL A 629 71.71 9.40 -4.60
CA VAL A 629 71.98 10.17 -5.82
C VAL A 629 73.19 11.06 -5.55
N PRO A 630 74.23 11.05 -6.41
CA PRO A 630 75.37 11.95 -6.25
C PRO A 630 74.91 13.41 -6.42
N ARG A 631 75.26 14.27 -5.46
CA ARG A 631 74.91 15.71 -5.46
C ARG A 631 75.57 16.43 -6.62
N GLN A 632 74.84 17.32 -7.28
CA GLN A 632 75.40 18.20 -8.32
C GLN A 632 75.92 19.51 -7.69
N SER A 633 76.91 20.13 -8.32
CA SER A 633 77.47 21.40 -7.86
C SER A 633 76.41 22.51 -7.89
N GLY A 634 75.99 23.00 -6.73
CA GLY A 634 74.97 24.05 -6.59
C GLY A 634 73.75 23.66 -5.73
N GLU A 635 73.58 22.39 -5.41
CA GLU A 635 72.52 21.92 -4.50
C GLU A 635 72.91 22.19 -3.04
N THR A 636 72.31 23.20 -2.41
CA THR A 636 72.56 23.57 -1.00
C THR A 636 71.66 22.86 0.02
N ASN A 637 70.56 22.25 -0.43
CA ASN A 637 69.61 21.52 0.42
C ASN A 637 69.67 20.01 0.16
N SER A 638 69.46 19.20 1.19
CA SER A 638 69.24 17.76 1.04
C SER A 638 67.75 17.45 0.94
N ASP A 639 67.34 16.78 -0.14
CA ASP A 639 66.06 16.06 -0.20
C ASP A 639 66.18 14.78 0.65
N ASP A 640 66.33 14.90 1.97
CA ASP A 640 66.49 13.75 2.85
C ASP A 640 65.13 13.04 3.02
N PRO A 641 64.99 11.78 2.59
CA PRO A 641 63.76 11.02 2.79
C PRO A 641 63.52 10.74 4.29
N ILE A 642 62.24 10.61 4.68
CA ILE A 642 61.86 10.23 6.05
C ILE A 642 62.45 8.85 6.37
N ASN A 643 63.35 8.81 7.35
CA ASN A 643 64.11 7.60 7.71
C ASN A 643 63.47 6.81 8.87
N ASP A 644 62.77 7.49 9.78
CA ASP A 644 62.09 6.83 10.90
C ASP A 644 60.82 6.15 10.39
N PRO A 645 60.71 4.81 10.52
CA PRO A 645 59.52 4.08 10.07
C PRO A 645 58.23 4.54 10.75
N VAL A 646 58.26 4.92 12.03
CA VAL A 646 57.09 5.40 12.77
C VAL A 646 56.64 6.75 12.23
N VAL A 647 57.57 7.67 12.00
CA VAL A 647 57.28 8.97 11.35
C VAL A 647 56.81 8.75 9.91
N SER A 648 57.37 7.78 9.20
CA SER A 648 56.95 7.43 7.84
C SER A 648 55.51 6.92 7.82
N TYR A 649 55.11 6.05 8.75
CA TYR A 649 53.72 5.62 8.89
C TYR A 649 52.81 6.79 9.27
N LYS A 650 53.24 7.62 10.23
CA LYS A 650 52.48 8.81 10.65
C LYS A 650 52.17 9.73 9.47
N VAL A 651 53.18 10.06 8.67
CA VAL A 651 53.06 10.99 7.55
C VAL A 651 52.37 10.35 6.35
N ASN A 652 52.78 9.14 5.93
CA ASN A 652 52.34 8.53 4.67
C ASN A 652 51.07 7.68 4.80
N THR A 653 50.66 7.31 6.03
CA THR A 653 49.47 6.49 6.29
C THR A 653 48.48 7.25 7.16
N TYR A 654 48.84 7.56 8.41
CA TYR A 654 47.90 8.10 9.40
C TYR A 654 47.32 9.46 8.97
N PHE A 655 48.18 10.45 8.71
CA PHE A 655 47.73 11.76 8.25
C PHE A 655 47.10 11.70 6.86
N VAL A 656 47.59 10.84 5.95
CA VAL A 656 46.98 10.66 4.63
C VAL A 656 45.53 10.17 4.74
N ILE A 657 45.24 9.20 5.60
CA ILE A 657 43.87 8.69 5.81
C ILE A 657 42.97 9.81 6.35
N ILE A 658 43.39 10.51 7.41
CA ILE A 658 42.60 11.57 8.03
C ILE A 658 42.39 12.75 7.07
N ASP A 659 43.46 13.22 6.43
CA ASP A 659 43.42 14.34 5.49
C ASP A 659 42.56 13.99 4.27
N LYS A 660 42.58 12.72 3.81
CA LYS A 660 41.71 12.26 2.74
C LYS A 660 40.24 12.31 3.15
N VAL A 661 39.89 11.81 4.34
CA VAL A 661 38.50 11.87 4.85
C VAL A 661 38.03 13.33 4.98
N LEU A 662 38.84 14.21 5.58
CA LEU A 662 38.49 15.62 5.75
C LEU A 662 38.36 16.35 4.41
N THR A 663 39.26 16.09 3.47
CA THR A 663 39.22 16.69 2.13
C THR A 663 37.98 16.23 1.36
N GLU A 664 37.65 14.93 1.41
CA GLU A 664 36.48 14.38 0.74
C GLU A 664 35.16 14.79 1.42
N LEU A 665 35.13 14.99 2.75
CA LEU A 665 34.00 15.60 3.45
C LEU A 665 33.74 17.02 2.95
N LYS A 666 34.78 17.86 2.92
CA LYS A 666 34.67 19.25 2.44
C LYS A 666 34.27 19.31 0.97
N LYS A 667 34.95 18.58 0.10
CA LYS A 667 34.64 18.53 -1.34
C LYS A 667 33.25 17.96 -1.61
N ARG A 668 32.92 16.89 -0.87
CA ARG A 668 31.64 16.17 -0.82
C ARG A 668 30.49 17.14 -0.62
N PHE A 669 30.52 17.89 0.47
CA PHE A 669 29.41 18.68 1.02
C PHE A 669 29.60 20.19 0.84
N GLN A 670 29.93 20.63 -0.38
CA GLN A 670 30.14 22.02 -0.79
C GLN A 670 29.15 22.48 -1.89
N ASP A 671 27.93 21.97 -1.88
CA ASP A 671 26.90 22.14 -2.90
C ASP A 671 25.85 23.22 -2.56
N ASN A 672 25.13 23.71 -3.59
CA ASN A 672 24.14 24.79 -3.49
C ASN A 672 22.99 24.54 -2.49
N THR A 673 22.81 23.29 -2.05
CA THR A 673 21.87 22.91 -0.99
C THR A 673 22.21 23.58 0.35
N ILE A 674 23.47 23.96 0.53
CA ILE A 674 23.96 24.71 1.71
C ILE A 674 23.31 26.09 1.80
N ASP A 675 23.07 26.77 0.69
CA ASP A 675 22.48 28.11 0.71
C ASP A 675 21.03 28.07 1.19
N ILE A 676 20.28 27.05 0.75
CA ILE A 676 18.92 26.79 1.25
C ILE A 676 18.98 26.39 2.73
N ALA A 677 19.92 25.53 3.12
CA ALA A 677 20.08 25.12 4.50
C ALA A 677 20.47 26.29 5.42
N LYS A 678 21.24 27.26 4.92
CA LYS A 678 21.60 28.50 5.64
C LYS A 678 20.35 29.32 5.97
N ASP A 679 19.45 29.50 5.00
CA ASP A 679 18.18 30.20 5.21
C ASP A 679 17.27 29.42 6.18
N LEU A 680 17.17 28.10 6.01
CA LEU A 680 16.39 27.24 6.91
C LEU A 680 16.94 27.26 8.35
N ALA A 681 18.26 27.39 8.53
CA ALA A 681 18.90 27.45 9.84
C ALA A 681 18.42 28.65 10.67
N LEU A 682 18.05 29.77 10.03
CA LEU A 682 17.50 30.95 10.71
C LEU A 682 16.22 30.63 11.49
N ILE A 683 15.49 29.58 11.09
CA ILE A 683 14.25 29.12 11.73
C ILE A 683 14.53 28.11 12.85
N SER A 684 15.78 27.69 13.05
CA SER A 684 16.13 26.79 14.15
C SER A 684 15.92 27.48 15.51
N PRO A 685 15.45 26.76 16.55
CA PRO A 685 15.22 27.34 17.88
C PRO A 685 16.45 28.08 18.43
N LYS A 686 17.64 27.51 18.22
CA LYS A 686 18.92 28.06 18.66
C LYS A 686 19.21 29.43 18.05
N LEU A 687 19.02 29.56 16.72
CA LEU A 687 19.29 30.83 16.03
C LEU A 687 18.18 31.85 16.31
N ILE A 688 16.91 31.45 16.43
CA ILE A 688 15.84 32.35 16.86
C ILE A 688 16.17 32.99 18.21
N TYR A 689 16.63 32.19 19.18
CA TYR A 689 16.99 32.70 20.51
C TYR A 689 18.20 33.64 20.46
N ALA A 690 19.21 33.36 19.63
CA ALA A 690 20.34 34.27 19.41
C ALA A 690 19.88 35.60 18.78
N MET A 691 19.04 35.53 17.75
CA MET A 691 18.51 36.70 17.04
C MET A 691 17.59 37.55 17.92
N ARG A 692 16.88 36.96 18.89
CA ARG A 692 16.10 37.70 19.89
C ARG A 692 16.98 38.60 20.77
N LYS A 693 18.22 38.20 21.05
CA LYS A 693 19.15 38.97 21.90
C LYS A 693 19.84 40.09 21.13
N GLU A 694 20.34 39.81 19.93
CA GLU A 694 21.17 40.75 19.16
C GLU A 694 20.36 41.59 18.16
N LEU A 695 19.15 41.17 17.77
CA LEU A 695 18.26 41.84 16.80
C LEU A 695 18.91 42.14 15.43
N SER A 696 20.06 41.53 15.11
CA SER A 696 20.78 41.70 13.85
C SER A 696 20.53 40.53 12.91
N ILE A 697 19.65 40.73 11.93
CA ILE A 697 19.35 39.72 10.90
C ILE A 697 20.34 39.87 9.73
N PRO A 698 20.90 38.76 9.19
CA PRO A 698 21.75 38.82 8.00
C PRO A 698 21.06 39.49 6.81
N SER A 699 21.78 40.32 6.05
CA SER A 699 21.21 41.04 4.89
C SER A 699 20.72 40.12 3.77
N ASP A 700 21.28 38.92 3.68
CA ASP A 700 20.96 37.89 2.70
C ASP A 700 19.92 36.88 3.21
N ALA A 701 19.34 37.06 4.40
CA ALA A 701 18.36 36.15 4.97
C ALA A 701 17.19 35.85 4.03
N PHE A 702 16.90 34.56 3.86
CA PHE A 702 15.83 34.00 3.04
C PHE A 702 15.96 34.25 1.53
N SER A 703 17.10 34.76 1.05
CA SER A 703 17.25 35.07 -0.39
C SER A 703 17.24 33.81 -1.23
N SER A 704 18.06 32.82 -0.88
CA SER A 704 18.28 31.60 -1.66
C SER A 704 17.03 30.73 -1.70
N ILE A 705 16.34 30.57 -0.56
CA ILE A 705 15.09 29.79 -0.53
C ILE A 705 13.97 30.50 -1.32
N CYS A 706 13.89 31.83 -1.28
CA CYS A 706 12.90 32.58 -2.06
C CYS A 706 13.20 32.56 -3.55
N GLU A 707 14.47 32.60 -3.96
CA GLU A 707 14.85 32.47 -5.37
C GLU A 707 14.44 31.11 -5.94
N ASN A 708 14.68 30.03 -5.19
CA ASN A 708 14.30 28.67 -5.58
C ASN A 708 12.79 28.46 -5.57
N TYR A 709 12.08 28.99 -4.58
CA TYR A 709 10.63 28.77 -4.40
C TYR A 709 9.77 30.01 -4.65
N LYS A 710 10.21 30.91 -5.56
CA LYS A 710 9.57 32.18 -5.90
C LYS A 710 8.08 32.12 -6.25
N ARG A 711 7.59 30.94 -6.66
CA ARG A 711 6.17 30.71 -6.96
C ARG A 711 5.30 30.71 -5.70
N PHE A 712 5.89 30.37 -4.56
CA PHE A 712 5.19 30.19 -3.27
C PHE A 712 5.64 31.18 -2.21
N LEU A 713 6.88 31.65 -2.31
CA LEU A 713 7.53 32.45 -1.28
C LEU A 713 7.84 33.86 -1.78
N ASN A 714 7.55 34.86 -0.95
CA ASN A 714 7.97 36.23 -1.14
C ASN A 714 8.92 36.63 0.02
N LYS A 715 10.11 37.12 -0.34
CA LYS A 715 11.17 37.46 0.62
C LYS A 715 10.72 38.52 1.64
N ASP A 716 10.05 39.58 1.18
CA ASP A 716 9.64 40.68 2.05
C ASP A 716 8.56 40.23 3.04
N ASP A 717 7.66 39.36 2.61
CA ASP A 717 6.59 38.82 3.46
C ASP A 717 7.16 37.91 4.55
N ILE A 718 8.09 37.02 4.19
CA ILE A 718 8.78 36.12 5.12
C ILE A 718 9.59 36.93 6.13
N LEU A 719 10.35 37.94 5.70
CA LEU A 719 11.14 38.78 6.59
C LEU A 719 10.25 39.52 7.61
N ARG A 720 9.11 40.07 7.17
CA ARG A 720 8.16 40.72 8.08
C ARG A 720 7.61 39.74 9.12
N GLU A 721 7.14 38.57 8.70
CA GLU A 721 6.65 37.53 9.60
C GLU A 721 7.74 37.03 10.56
N TYR A 722 8.95 36.81 10.06
CA TYR A 722 10.09 36.34 10.86
C TYR A 722 10.50 37.36 11.92
N ILE A 723 10.59 38.64 11.58
CA ILE A 723 10.86 39.73 12.54
C ILE A 723 9.77 39.79 13.60
N GLN A 724 8.50 39.68 13.20
CA GLN A 724 7.37 39.68 14.13
C GLN A 724 7.40 38.46 15.06
N PHE A 725 7.73 37.29 14.53
CA PHE A 725 7.87 36.05 15.29
C PHE A 725 9.01 36.12 16.31
N ILE A 726 10.18 36.65 15.92
CA ILE A 726 11.30 36.87 16.84
C ILE A 726 10.90 37.82 17.96
N LYS A 727 10.29 38.96 17.61
CA LYS A 727 9.85 39.98 18.59
C LYS A 727 8.76 39.49 19.52
N SER A 728 7.96 38.50 19.09
CA SER A 728 6.97 37.89 19.96
C SER A 728 7.67 37.08 21.05
N ASN A 729 7.34 37.33 22.32
CA ASN A 729 7.83 36.58 23.49
C ASN A 729 7.23 35.16 23.57
N ILE A 730 6.98 34.53 22.43
CA ILE A 730 6.49 33.16 22.36
C ILE A 730 7.61 32.24 22.88
N GLU A 731 7.36 31.58 24.02
CA GLU A 731 8.23 30.54 24.53
C GLU A 731 8.15 29.32 23.62
N ILE A 732 9.26 29.07 22.91
CA ILE A 732 9.48 27.81 22.20
C ILE A 732 9.89 26.80 23.27
N THR A 733 8.91 26.28 24.01
CA THR A 733 9.13 25.23 25.01
C THR A 733 9.53 23.95 24.29
N VAL A 734 10.83 23.64 24.28
CA VAL A 734 11.29 22.26 24.13
C VAL A 734 10.90 21.60 25.45
N SER A 735 9.74 20.95 25.50
CA SER A 735 9.24 20.34 26.74
C SER A 735 10.22 19.30 27.25
N GLU A 736 11.10 19.68 28.18
CA GLU A 736 11.70 18.79 29.17
C GLU A 736 10.62 18.46 30.20
N LYS A 737 9.65 17.60 29.84
CA LYS A 737 8.87 16.92 30.87
C LYS A 737 9.55 15.59 31.12
N LEU A 738 10.05 15.43 32.34
CA LEU A 738 10.46 14.13 32.87
C LEU A 738 9.25 13.20 32.74
N PRO A 739 9.38 12.02 32.11
CA PRO A 739 8.26 11.10 31.96
C PRO A 739 7.68 10.70 33.31
N ASP A 740 6.34 10.67 33.42
CA ASP A 740 5.61 10.33 34.66
C ASP A 740 5.91 8.90 35.19
N PHE A 741 6.65 8.07 34.46
CA PHE A 741 7.03 6.71 34.88
C PHE A 741 8.20 6.67 35.88
N LEU A 742 8.93 7.76 36.09
CA LEU A 742 10.16 7.72 36.90
C LEU A 742 9.92 7.60 38.42
N HIS A 743 8.68 7.74 38.91
CA HIS A 743 8.36 7.46 40.31
C HIS A 743 6.95 6.89 40.52
N THR A 744 6.87 5.55 40.69
CA THR A 744 6.17 4.91 41.83
C THR A 744 6.66 3.46 42.02
N THR A 745 7.53 3.29 43.02
CA THR A 745 7.67 2.18 43.99
C THR A 745 7.46 0.71 43.58
N ASN A 746 8.56 -0.05 43.66
CA ASN A 746 8.72 -1.47 44.09
C ASN A 746 7.58 -2.47 43.80
N SER A 747 7.86 -3.44 42.92
CA SER A 747 7.87 -4.86 43.27
C SER A 747 8.56 -5.69 42.18
N SER A 748 9.55 -6.47 42.60
CA SER A 748 10.19 -7.61 41.93
C SER A 748 9.29 -8.41 41.00
N PHE A 749 9.73 -8.70 39.77
CA PHE A 749 9.45 -9.97 39.09
C PHE A 749 10.52 -10.25 38.02
N GLU A 750 10.90 -11.52 37.95
CA GLU A 750 12.05 -12.11 37.27
C GLU A 750 11.88 -12.13 35.73
N GLU A 751 12.94 -11.80 34.99
CA GLU A 751 13.01 -12.00 33.54
C GLU A 751 13.52 -13.42 33.24
N GLU A 752 12.61 -14.33 32.89
CA GLU A 752 12.93 -15.51 32.09
C GLU A 752 12.84 -15.13 30.60
N SER A 753 13.98 -14.92 29.96
CA SER A 753 14.08 -14.84 28.50
C SER A 753 14.25 -16.25 27.94
N SER A 754 13.17 -16.85 27.43
CA SER A 754 13.27 -18.06 26.62
C SER A 754 13.61 -17.68 25.17
N CYS A 755 14.81 -18.10 24.80
CA CYS A 755 15.38 -18.05 23.47
C CYS A 755 14.74 -19.09 22.56
N ASP A 756 14.29 -18.66 21.39
CA ASP A 756 14.33 -19.49 20.18
C ASP A 756 14.19 -18.56 18.97
N GLU A 757 15.29 -18.32 18.26
CA GLU A 757 15.18 -18.05 16.82
C GLU A 757 16.46 -18.48 16.08
N SER A 758 16.23 -19.36 15.11
CA SER A 758 17.21 -20.10 14.36
C SER A 758 17.65 -19.34 13.10
N ASN A 759 18.86 -19.66 12.64
CA ASN A 759 19.58 -19.09 11.50
C ASN A 759 18.71 -18.80 10.25
N GLN A 760 18.62 -17.53 9.80
CA GLN A 760 18.95 -17.06 8.44
C GLN A 760 18.56 -15.58 8.19
N ASP A 761 19.48 -14.86 7.54
CA ASP A 761 19.30 -13.73 6.61
C ASP A 761 18.53 -12.47 7.05
N GLU A 762 19.33 -11.43 7.36
CA GLU A 762 19.16 -10.03 6.91
C GLU A 762 17.74 -9.47 6.77
N ASN A 763 16.92 -9.64 7.81
CA ASN A 763 15.72 -8.85 8.05
C ASN A 763 15.59 -8.59 9.55
N GLU A 764 16.51 -7.80 10.12
CA GLU A 764 16.13 -7.08 11.34
C GLU A 764 15.15 -6.00 10.89
N THR A 765 13.88 -6.28 11.13
CA THR A 765 12.81 -5.30 11.21
C THR A 765 13.27 -4.14 12.09
N ASP A 766 13.44 -2.96 11.48
CA ASP A 766 13.77 -1.68 12.12
C ASP A 766 12.66 -1.14 13.06
N ASN A 767 11.81 -2.01 13.61
CA ASN A 767 10.79 -1.67 14.57
C ASN A 767 11.19 -2.17 15.97
N ASP A 768 12.08 -1.42 16.63
CA ASP A 768 11.87 -0.93 18.02
C ASP A 768 13.10 -0.21 18.62
N LEU A 769 13.64 0.78 17.89
CA LEU A 769 14.48 1.83 18.51
C LEU A 769 13.90 3.23 18.35
N THR A 770 12.67 3.34 17.86
CA THR A 770 11.89 4.57 17.85
C THR A 770 11.28 4.80 19.23
N THR A 771 12.04 5.40 20.15
CA THR A 771 11.56 6.28 21.23
C THR A 771 12.65 6.72 22.21
N ASN A 772 13.92 6.33 22.03
CA ASN A 772 15.00 6.98 22.78
C ASN A 772 15.31 8.36 22.18
N THR A 773 14.57 9.34 22.69
CA THR A 773 14.87 10.75 22.89
C THR A 773 16.28 11.22 22.46
N ILE A 774 16.58 11.22 21.16
CA ILE A 774 17.64 12.08 20.64
C ILE A 774 17.04 13.48 20.65
N GLN A 775 17.48 14.29 21.61
CA GLN A 775 17.02 15.64 21.88
C GLN A 775 17.53 16.58 20.77
N TYR A 776 16.83 16.65 19.63
CA TYR A 776 17.23 17.42 18.44
C TYR A 776 16.97 18.93 18.61
N SER A 777 17.70 19.63 19.46
CA SER A 777 17.53 21.08 19.72
C SER A 777 17.59 22.01 18.48
N GLY A 778 17.98 21.51 17.29
CA GLY A 778 18.05 22.26 16.03
C GLY A 778 17.17 21.76 14.88
N SER A 779 16.32 20.74 15.07
CA SER A 779 15.54 20.14 13.98
C SER A 779 14.39 21.04 13.49
N LEU A 780 14.21 21.14 12.17
CA LEU A 780 13.05 21.81 11.55
C LEU A 780 11.73 21.13 11.90
N LEU A 781 11.74 19.81 12.14
CA LEU A 781 10.53 19.06 12.45
C LEU A 781 9.90 19.51 13.78
N ILE A 782 10.73 19.91 14.76
CA ILE A 782 10.25 20.47 16.02
C ILE A 782 9.51 21.77 15.76
N MET A 783 10.05 22.64 14.91
CA MET A 783 9.41 23.90 14.55
C MET A 783 8.12 23.68 13.78
N TYR A 784 8.09 22.69 12.87
CA TYR A 784 6.87 22.34 12.15
C TYR A 784 5.75 21.88 13.10
N LYS A 785 6.08 20.98 14.03
CA LYS A 785 5.14 20.50 15.05
C LYS A 785 4.69 21.63 15.96
N PHE A 786 5.60 22.51 16.37
CA PHE A 786 5.27 23.68 17.18
C PHE A 786 4.27 24.60 16.47
N PHE A 787 4.51 24.93 15.20
CA PHE A 787 3.60 25.78 14.44
C PHE A 787 2.22 25.13 14.23
N SER A 788 2.21 23.82 14.00
CA SER A 788 0.97 23.06 13.78
C SER A 788 0.14 22.96 15.06
N LEU A 789 0.76 22.54 16.17
CA LEU A 789 0.10 22.35 17.46
C LEU A 789 -0.40 23.67 18.09
N LYS A 790 0.31 24.77 17.87
CA LYS A 790 -0.05 26.09 18.40
C LYS A 790 -0.92 26.91 17.45
N GLY A 791 -1.34 26.35 16.31
CA GLY A 791 -2.21 27.05 15.35
C GLY A 791 -1.55 28.26 14.67
N LEU A 792 -0.21 28.35 14.70
CA LEU A 792 0.55 29.51 14.22
C LEU A 792 0.53 29.64 12.69
N LYS A 793 0.10 28.60 11.96
CA LYS A 793 -0.11 28.63 10.51
C LYS A 793 -1.01 29.80 10.06
N SER A 794 -2.03 30.14 10.86
CA SER A 794 -2.95 31.25 10.55
C SER A 794 -2.34 32.63 10.77
N ILE A 795 -1.31 32.72 11.63
CA ILE A 795 -0.65 33.97 12.03
C ILE A 795 0.60 34.22 11.16
N PHE A 796 1.37 33.17 10.90
CA PHE A 796 2.63 33.22 10.15
C PHE A 796 2.62 32.22 8.97
N PRO A 797 1.74 32.43 7.97
CA PRO A 797 1.54 31.49 6.87
C PRO A 797 2.74 31.33 5.94
N ASN A 798 3.55 32.38 5.74
CA ASN A 798 4.73 32.30 4.89
C ASN A 798 5.87 31.58 5.60
N LEU A 799 6.08 31.87 6.89
CA LEU A 799 7.08 31.16 7.70
C LEU A 799 6.73 29.67 7.85
N TYR A 800 5.45 29.35 8.04
CA TYR A 800 4.97 27.96 8.04
C TYR A 800 5.28 27.24 6.73
N GLN A 801 5.03 27.88 5.58
CA GLN A 801 5.35 27.30 4.27
C GLN A 801 6.85 27.03 4.09
N VAL A 802 7.71 27.95 4.56
CA VAL A 802 9.17 27.73 4.53
C VAL A 802 9.57 26.49 5.34
N ILE A 803 9.02 26.35 6.55
CA ILE A 803 9.27 25.18 7.41
C ILE A 803 8.75 23.91 6.75
N GLN A 804 7.54 23.95 6.17
CA GLN A 804 6.93 22.81 5.47
C GLN A 804 7.82 22.34 4.33
N ILE A 805 8.27 23.24 3.45
CA ILE A 805 9.21 22.92 2.37
C ILE A 805 10.49 22.29 2.93
N GLY A 806 11.08 22.90 3.98
CA GLY A 806 12.32 22.42 4.58
C GLY A 806 12.24 21.00 5.15
N VAL A 807 11.11 20.62 5.75
CA VAL A 807 10.89 19.26 6.30
C VAL A 807 10.58 18.24 5.19
N THR A 808 9.92 18.68 4.12
CA THR A 808 9.59 17.85 2.95
C THR A 808 10.81 17.53 2.08
N LEU A 809 11.91 18.30 2.17
CA LEU A 809 13.11 18.04 1.38
C LEU A 809 13.72 16.66 1.69
N PRO A 810 14.12 15.89 0.66
CA PRO A 810 14.71 14.57 0.84
C PRO A 810 16.21 14.69 1.11
N ILE A 811 16.75 13.86 2.01
CA ILE A 811 18.18 13.92 2.41
C ILE A 811 18.94 12.70 1.92
N SER A 812 18.30 11.55 1.98
CA SER A 812 18.83 10.29 1.50
C SER A 812 17.77 9.55 0.69
N SER A 813 18.25 8.65 -0.15
CA SER A 813 17.44 7.63 -0.81
C SER A 813 17.32 6.36 0.06
N ALA A 814 17.48 6.42 1.39
CA ALA A 814 17.45 5.22 2.23
C ALA A 814 16.15 4.41 2.13
N SER A 815 15.02 5.07 1.89
CA SER A 815 13.75 4.39 1.67
C SER A 815 13.69 3.59 0.36
N THR A 816 14.45 3.97 -0.68
CA THR A 816 14.54 3.14 -1.88
C THR A 816 15.31 1.85 -1.57
N GLU A 817 16.40 1.93 -0.80
CA GLU A 817 17.15 0.74 -0.36
C GLU A 817 16.33 -0.20 0.54
N ARG A 818 15.49 0.34 1.44
CA ARG A 818 14.53 -0.44 2.23
C ARG A 818 13.54 -1.20 1.33
N SER A 819 13.02 -0.55 0.29
CA SER A 819 12.15 -1.20 -0.70
C SER A 819 12.87 -2.33 -1.45
N PHE A 820 14.17 -2.17 -1.76
CA PHE A 820 14.97 -3.22 -2.41
C PHE A 820 15.22 -4.41 -1.50
N SER A 821 15.35 -4.18 -0.19
CA SER A 821 15.40 -5.27 0.78
C SER A 821 14.10 -6.08 0.76
N LYS A 822 12.93 -5.40 0.74
CA LYS A 822 11.63 -6.06 0.57
C LYS A 822 11.49 -6.78 -0.77
N LEU A 823 12.00 -6.22 -1.86
CA LEU A 823 12.04 -6.87 -3.19
C LEU A 823 12.73 -8.23 -3.15
N LYS A 824 13.85 -8.36 -2.43
CA LYS A 824 14.56 -9.66 -2.29
C LYS A 824 13.72 -10.71 -1.55
N ILE A 825 12.87 -10.28 -0.62
CA ILE A 825 11.95 -11.16 0.10
C ILE A 825 10.77 -11.51 -0.80
N VAL A 826 10.11 -10.54 -1.43
CA VAL A 826 8.90 -10.75 -2.24
C VAL A 826 9.20 -11.53 -3.53
N LYS A 827 10.31 -11.21 -4.21
CA LYS A 827 10.74 -11.84 -5.46
C LYS A 827 11.96 -12.74 -5.23
N THR A 828 11.69 -13.95 -4.75
CA THR A 828 12.71 -14.98 -4.56
C THR A 828 13.00 -15.76 -5.84
N ARG A 829 14.06 -16.58 -5.84
CA ARG A 829 14.40 -17.47 -6.96
C ARG A 829 13.22 -18.38 -7.38
N LEU A 830 12.44 -18.86 -6.40
CA LEU A 830 11.24 -19.68 -6.62
C LEU A 830 10.04 -18.86 -7.16
N ARG A 831 10.08 -17.53 -7.05
CA ARG A 831 9.06 -16.58 -7.50
C ARG A 831 9.55 -15.69 -8.65
N SER A 832 10.60 -16.12 -9.36
CA SER A 832 11.27 -15.33 -10.40
C SER A 832 10.42 -15.06 -11.65
N THR A 833 9.38 -15.87 -11.88
CA THR A 833 8.44 -15.77 -13.01
C THR A 833 7.25 -14.85 -12.77
N MET A 834 7.23 -14.11 -11.65
CA MET A 834 6.17 -13.15 -11.33
C MET A 834 6.12 -12.01 -12.36
N THR A 835 4.90 -11.65 -12.78
CA THR A 835 4.67 -10.50 -13.67
C THR A 835 4.93 -9.18 -12.94
N GLN A 836 5.30 -8.13 -13.70
CA GLN A 836 5.64 -6.83 -13.11
C GLN A 836 4.50 -6.22 -12.30
N ASN A 837 3.26 -6.23 -12.82
CA ASN A 837 2.11 -5.66 -12.10
C ASN A 837 1.89 -6.35 -10.75
N ARG A 838 1.97 -7.69 -10.71
CA ARG A 838 1.81 -8.43 -9.46
C ARG A 838 2.95 -8.15 -8.48
N LEU A 839 4.17 -7.98 -8.98
CA LEU A 839 5.33 -7.63 -8.15
C LEU A 839 5.15 -6.26 -7.50
N GLU A 840 4.75 -5.28 -8.30
CA GLU A 840 4.48 -3.92 -7.85
C GLU A 840 3.36 -3.88 -6.80
N ASP A 841 2.22 -4.53 -7.07
CA ASP A 841 1.10 -4.59 -6.11
C ASP A 841 1.53 -5.22 -4.76
N LEU A 842 2.27 -6.32 -4.81
CA LEU A 842 2.75 -7.00 -3.59
C LEU A 842 3.79 -6.17 -2.83
N LEU A 843 4.63 -5.42 -3.54
CA LEU A 843 5.60 -4.52 -2.91
C LEU A 843 4.92 -3.35 -2.22
N ILE A 844 3.89 -2.77 -2.83
CA ILE A 844 3.09 -1.71 -2.20
C ILE A 844 2.45 -2.23 -0.92
N ILE A 845 1.81 -3.41 -0.95
CA ILE A 845 1.23 -4.01 0.25
C ILE A 845 2.29 -4.30 1.33
N SER A 846 3.45 -4.83 0.93
CA SER A 846 4.53 -5.21 1.84
C SER A 846 5.26 -4.02 2.47
N CYS A 847 5.47 -2.94 1.71
CA CYS A 847 6.16 -1.75 2.18
C CYS A 847 5.25 -0.84 3.00
N GLU A 848 3.96 -0.76 2.65
CA GLU A 848 3.00 0.16 3.26
C GLU A 848 2.02 -0.55 4.20
N SER A 849 2.54 -1.51 4.97
CA SER A 849 1.74 -2.32 5.90
C SER A 849 1.16 -1.53 7.08
N ASP A 850 1.68 -0.32 7.32
CA ASP A 850 1.19 0.60 8.37
C ASP A 850 -0.05 1.40 7.95
N ILE A 851 -0.42 1.39 6.67
CA ILE A 851 -1.61 2.09 6.17
C ILE A 851 -2.86 1.26 6.47
N SER A 852 -3.84 1.89 7.14
CA SER A 852 -5.12 1.27 7.46
C SER A 852 -6.00 1.17 6.22
N VAL A 853 -6.14 -0.03 5.68
CA VAL A 853 -6.97 -0.31 4.50
C VAL A 853 -8.40 -0.64 4.92
N GLN A 854 -9.38 0.13 4.43
CA GLN A 854 -10.79 -0.15 4.63
C GLN A 854 -11.26 -1.29 3.72
N THR A 855 -11.60 -2.43 4.31
CA THR A 855 -11.95 -3.65 3.54
C THR A 855 -13.17 -3.44 2.64
N GLU A 856 -14.13 -2.61 3.02
CA GLU A 856 -15.31 -2.30 2.18
C GLU A 856 -14.94 -1.58 0.88
N ASN A 857 -13.97 -0.67 0.91
CA ASN A 857 -13.50 0.01 -0.31
C ASN A 857 -12.79 -0.98 -1.24
N VAL A 858 -12.00 -1.89 -0.69
CA VAL A 858 -11.36 -2.97 -1.44
C VAL A 858 -12.41 -3.86 -2.11
N VAL A 859 -13.46 -4.27 -1.39
CA VAL A 859 -14.57 -5.06 -1.93
C VAL A 859 -15.27 -4.31 -3.07
N ASN A 860 -15.50 -3.01 -2.92
CA ASN A 860 -16.12 -2.18 -3.95
C ASN A 860 -15.22 -2.02 -5.18
N ASN A 861 -13.91 -1.83 -5.00
CA ASN A 861 -12.94 -1.76 -6.09
C ASN A 861 -12.83 -3.11 -6.82
N PHE A 862 -12.84 -4.21 -6.07
CA PHE A 862 -12.85 -5.56 -6.62
C PHE A 862 -14.11 -5.84 -7.43
N ALA A 863 -15.30 -5.41 -6.96
CA ALA A 863 -16.57 -5.57 -7.66
C ALA A 863 -16.57 -4.88 -9.04
N LYS A 864 -15.87 -3.74 -9.19
CA LYS A 864 -15.78 -2.98 -10.46
C LYS A 864 -14.94 -3.68 -11.53
N ARG A 865 -14.13 -4.69 -11.19
CA ARG A 865 -13.18 -5.31 -12.13
C ARG A 865 -13.82 -6.26 -13.13
N SER A 866 -15.07 -6.66 -12.93
CA SER A 866 -15.80 -7.54 -13.85
C SER A 866 -17.31 -7.36 -13.69
N SER A 867 -18.07 -7.47 -14.78
CA SER A 867 -19.54 -7.48 -14.74
C SER A 867 -20.11 -8.60 -13.88
N VAL A 868 -19.44 -9.76 -13.84
CA VAL A 868 -19.82 -10.91 -12.99
C VAL A 868 -19.63 -10.57 -11.52
N LEU A 869 -18.49 -9.98 -11.16
CA LEU A 869 -18.20 -9.55 -9.78
C LEU A 869 -19.14 -8.42 -9.35
N SER A 870 -19.41 -7.46 -10.23
CA SER A 870 -20.34 -6.38 -9.99
C SER A 870 -21.74 -6.92 -9.67
N LYS A 871 -22.25 -7.88 -10.46
CA LYS A 871 -23.53 -8.53 -10.18
C LYS A 871 -23.54 -9.33 -8.86
N ALA A 872 -22.39 -9.89 -8.47
CA ALA A 872 -22.28 -10.73 -7.27
C ALA A 872 -22.06 -9.94 -5.97
N LEU A 873 -21.53 -8.72 -6.04
CA LEU A 873 -21.05 -7.95 -4.88
C LEU A 873 -21.66 -6.55 -4.74
N SER A 874 -22.30 -6.02 -5.78
CA SER A 874 -22.96 -4.69 -5.72
C SER A 874 -24.37 -4.84 -5.14
N LEU A 875 -24.67 -3.99 -4.16
CA LEU A 875 -25.96 -3.94 -3.45
C LEU A 875 -27.08 -3.32 -4.30
#